data_AF-A0A1G3US78-F1
#
_entry.id   AF-A0A1G3US78-F1
#
_cell.length_a   1.000
_cell.length_b   1.000
_cell.length_c   1.000
_cell.angle_alpha   90.00
_cell.angle_beta   90.00
_cell.angle_gamma   90.00
#
_symmetry.space_group_name_H-M   'P 1'
#
loop_
_entity.id
_entity.type
_entity.pdbx_description
1 polymer ?
#
loop_
_entity_poly.entity_id
_entity_poly.type
_entity_poly.pdbx_seq_one_letter_code
_entity_poly.pdbx_strand_id
1 'polypeptide(L)'
;MKKLILKGVIICSAVAVIGLLLFFNHFNKTAVSAIGLTPVTDQQVADAVAGGQTYLFNNFTDQGAGLGGYWNDSSSPLAATASAVAALIETGMYKAPVNPGDLDYRPLIDKGIIYIKSFYKDPATGGDGGIYNYSWTYENGLSLVALCLYDGAHTQGAAYSQMIQNAVNSLIAGQAANGAAGGCDSYDGGWTYSAQTPGSCGGADLSNTQFATMGLYYGSRYLGQDIKGSAWATALLGFLTRDQSQFDGDAANVGAFSYYPGTTSFLAGTMTGGGLWSLAMIGEDQNPMVAKAVTWFNNHYMWNGVPGDSGAYYYFVFAMSKGLTGTIGSGATVGTNAWVQDLKDTLVTNKTDVTPATIPASNYWYSGAGLDPQQFTTTAWMLMSLAFADINIEGTQKFLAEDPASDTPDLNKGLVTLESTAPVTINAAMRGNIARAAKAKEITLPVGSFDFTLNNVKKPDGSNGGTTVLSIKVPDGAFDKNNPDGFLDNNGVLKKGLKWFKIEGGSWNGQANILIEADIPTKTIKVTLTDGGPEDRLPDGSQGPVDGKVVDPGAPGFDSGEAAATSTTSTTSADNKNAFPQASCFIATAAFGSAMAPDVVLLQQFRDHWLLTNAPGRAFVNFYYRVSPPMAAYIAGHEGLRTATRVALTPMIFGIKHPLATVVMMFFLILAAAAVYRRRKA
;
A
#
# COMPACT_ATOMS: atom_id res chain seq x y z
N MET A 1 -50.80 -19.73 2.56
CA MET A 1 -49.74 -18.70 2.48
C MET A 1 -49.42 -18.00 3.81
N LYS A 2 -50.39 -17.44 4.57
CA LYS A 2 -50.10 -16.80 5.89
C LYS A 2 -49.37 -17.71 6.91
N LYS A 3 -49.66 -19.01 6.94
CA LYS A 3 -48.96 -20.01 7.79
C LYS A 3 -47.52 -20.34 7.34
N LEU A 4 -47.14 -20.06 6.09
CA LEU A 4 -45.79 -20.31 5.57
C LEU A 4 -44.85 -19.12 5.88
N ILE A 5 -45.40 -17.91 5.83
CA ILE A 5 -44.70 -16.66 6.17
C ILE A 5 -44.41 -16.59 7.69
N LEU A 6 -45.37 -16.98 8.53
CA LEU A 6 -45.16 -17.03 9.99
C LEU A 6 -44.13 -18.11 10.39
N LYS A 7 -44.07 -19.23 9.67
CA LYS A 7 -43.03 -20.26 9.86
C LYS A 7 -41.64 -19.78 9.40
N GLY A 8 -41.57 -19.01 8.31
CA GLY A 8 -40.31 -18.40 7.84
C GLY A 8 -39.73 -17.37 8.81
N VAL A 9 -40.58 -16.55 9.44
CA VAL A 9 -40.15 -15.58 10.46
C VAL A 9 -39.64 -16.28 11.73
N ILE A 10 -40.32 -17.32 12.19
CA ILE A 10 -39.90 -18.09 13.38
C ILE A 10 -38.59 -18.87 13.13
N ILE A 11 -38.37 -19.38 11.92
CA ILE A 11 -37.11 -20.05 11.54
C ILE A 11 -35.96 -19.04 11.49
N CYS A 12 -36.16 -17.82 10.98
CA CYS A 12 -35.15 -16.77 11.03
C CYS A 12 -34.80 -16.34 12.48
N SER A 13 -35.78 -16.27 13.38
CA SER A 13 -35.54 -15.94 14.79
C SER A 13 -34.80 -17.05 15.55
N ALA A 14 -35.11 -18.32 15.29
CA ALA A 14 -34.41 -19.45 15.90
C ALA A 14 -32.96 -19.59 15.41
N VAL A 15 -32.69 -19.29 14.13
CA VAL A 15 -31.34 -19.32 13.55
C VAL A 15 -30.50 -18.12 14.02
N ALA A 16 -31.11 -16.95 14.29
CA ALA A 16 -30.41 -15.83 14.91
C ALA A 16 -29.91 -16.15 16.33
N VAL A 17 -30.68 -16.92 17.12
CA VAL A 17 -30.28 -17.36 18.46
C VAL A 17 -29.15 -18.40 18.42
N ILE A 18 -29.16 -19.31 17.43
CA ILE A 18 -28.08 -20.29 17.23
C ILE A 18 -26.80 -19.61 16.71
N GLY A 19 -26.93 -18.61 15.83
CA GLY A 19 -25.81 -17.76 15.41
C GLY A 19 -25.19 -16.99 16.58
N LEU A 20 -26.02 -16.52 17.52
CA LEU A 20 -25.55 -15.87 18.74
C LEU A 20 -24.82 -16.85 19.69
N LEU A 21 -25.30 -18.09 19.83
CA LEU A 21 -24.67 -19.10 20.67
C LEU A 21 -23.33 -19.60 20.09
N LEU A 22 -23.21 -19.65 18.76
CA LEU A 22 -21.94 -19.94 18.07
C LEU A 22 -20.96 -18.76 18.16
N PHE A 23 -21.46 -17.52 18.18
CA PHE A 23 -20.67 -16.31 18.43
C PHE A 23 -20.01 -16.33 19.82
N PHE A 24 -20.71 -16.80 20.87
CA PHE A 24 -20.14 -16.86 22.22
C PHE A 24 -19.15 -18.01 22.45
N ASN A 25 -19.29 -19.15 21.75
CA ASN A 25 -18.41 -20.30 21.99
C ASN A 25 -17.01 -20.14 21.36
N HIS A 26 -16.84 -19.20 20.41
CA HIS A 26 -15.54 -18.89 19.80
C HIS A 26 -14.77 -17.77 20.52
N PHE A 27 -15.46 -16.93 21.30
CA PHE A 27 -14.83 -15.85 22.08
C PHE A 27 -14.02 -16.34 23.29
N ASN A 28 -14.13 -17.61 23.67
CA ASN A 28 -13.46 -18.14 24.86
C ASN A 28 -11.99 -18.56 24.63
N LYS A 29 -11.46 -18.43 23.40
CA LYS A 29 -10.07 -18.80 23.07
C LYS A 29 -9.14 -17.62 22.75
N THR A 30 -9.66 -16.41 22.67
CA THR A 30 -8.89 -15.16 22.43
C THR A 30 -8.91 -14.20 23.61
N ALA A 31 -9.61 -14.53 24.70
CA ALA A 31 -9.91 -13.60 25.79
C ALA A 31 -8.77 -13.37 26.82
N VAL A 32 -7.51 -13.65 26.50
CA VAL A 32 -6.38 -13.37 27.42
C VAL A 32 -5.44 -12.26 26.92
N SER A 33 -5.57 -11.74 25.70
CA SER A 33 -4.67 -10.67 25.19
C SER A 33 -5.29 -9.29 24.95
N ALA A 34 -6.60 -9.10 25.10
CA ALA A 34 -7.24 -7.82 24.80
C ALA A 34 -7.63 -7.05 26.08
N ILE A 35 -6.72 -6.23 26.60
CA ILE A 35 -7.14 -4.97 27.23
C ILE A 35 -7.70 -4.13 26.07
N GLY A 36 -8.99 -3.83 26.08
CA GLY A 36 -9.70 -3.23 24.95
C GLY A 36 -9.19 -1.83 24.56
N LEU A 37 -8.24 -1.79 23.63
CA LEU A 37 -7.85 -0.58 22.92
C LEU A 37 -8.67 -0.50 21.63
N THR A 38 -9.31 0.65 21.41
CA THR A 38 -9.94 0.98 20.13
C THR A 38 -8.83 1.15 19.08
N PRO A 39 -8.97 0.58 17.86
CA PRO A 39 -8.00 0.80 16.78
C PRO A 39 -7.80 2.29 16.52
N VAL A 40 -6.57 2.70 16.23
CA VAL A 40 -6.27 4.12 15.98
C VAL A 40 -6.93 4.58 14.70
N THR A 41 -7.49 5.79 14.76
CA THR A 41 -8.20 6.41 13.64
C THR A 41 -7.22 7.01 12.63
N ASP A 42 -7.66 7.17 11.39
CA ASP A 42 -6.88 7.85 10.34
C ASP A 42 -6.46 9.26 10.76
N GLN A 43 -7.31 9.97 11.52
CA GLN A 43 -6.98 11.29 12.06
C GLN A 43 -5.82 11.23 13.06
N GLN A 44 -5.80 10.24 13.97
CA GLN A 44 -4.69 10.09 14.92
C GLN A 44 -3.37 9.76 14.22
N VAL A 45 -3.42 9.01 13.13
CA VAL A 45 -2.23 8.74 12.30
C VAL A 45 -1.79 10.00 11.57
N ALA A 46 -2.72 10.76 10.98
CA ALA A 46 -2.41 12.04 10.34
C ALA A 46 -1.79 13.03 11.33
N ASP A 47 -2.30 13.11 12.56
CA ASP A 47 -1.75 13.95 13.63
C ASP A 47 -0.33 13.48 14.04
N ALA A 48 -0.11 12.16 14.11
CA ALA A 48 1.21 11.60 14.38
C ALA A 48 2.22 11.97 13.29
N VAL A 49 1.84 11.78 12.02
CA VAL A 49 2.66 12.16 10.85
C VAL A 49 2.98 13.66 10.86
N ALA A 50 1.98 14.51 11.07
CA ALA A 50 2.16 15.96 11.16
C ALA A 50 3.10 16.37 12.29
N GLY A 51 3.02 15.71 13.45
CA GLY A 51 3.94 15.99 14.55
C GLY A 51 5.36 15.49 14.32
N GLY A 52 5.55 14.38 13.60
CA GLY A 52 6.87 13.91 13.14
C GLY A 52 7.50 14.87 12.12
N GLN A 53 6.72 15.37 11.17
CA GLN A 53 7.15 16.42 10.24
C GLN A 53 7.55 17.69 10.99
N THR A 54 6.72 18.13 11.93
CA THR A 54 7.00 19.31 12.78
C THR A 54 8.26 19.11 13.63
N TYR A 55 8.52 17.91 14.12
CA TYR A 55 9.75 17.59 14.83
C TYR A 55 10.98 17.78 13.94
N LEU A 56 10.96 17.26 12.71
CA LEU A 56 12.04 17.50 11.74
C LEU A 56 12.19 18.99 11.44
N PHE A 57 11.08 19.72 11.24
CA PHE A 57 11.13 21.18 11.02
C PHE A 57 11.85 21.93 12.15
N ASN A 58 11.45 21.66 13.40
CA ASN A 58 11.95 22.39 14.57
C ASN A 58 13.40 22.07 14.93
N ASN A 59 13.94 20.95 14.44
CA ASN A 59 15.29 20.47 14.78
C ASN A 59 16.26 20.54 13.59
N PHE A 60 15.91 21.29 12.54
CA PHE A 60 16.81 21.53 11.41
C PHE A 60 17.91 22.53 11.80
N THR A 61 19.17 22.17 11.53
CA THR A 61 20.31 23.06 11.72
C THR A 61 20.62 23.81 10.42
N ASP A 62 20.27 25.10 10.38
CA ASP A 62 20.56 25.98 9.26
C ASP A 62 21.99 26.56 9.36
N GLN A 63 22.82 26.35 8.32
CA GLN A 63 24.20 26.89 8.31
C GLN A 63 24.28 28.33 7.79
N GLY A 64 23.17 28.93 7.32
CA GLY A 64 23.11 30.32 6.87
C GLY A 64 22.71 30.49 5.41
N ALA A 65 22.75 31.73 4.93
CA ALA A 65 22.31 32.07 3.57
C ALA A 65 23.28 31.53 2.51
N GLY A 66 22.75 30.81 1.52
CA GLY A 66 23.54 30.18 0.45
C GLY A 66 24.32 28.93 0.89
N LEU A 67 24.20 28.52 2.15
CA LEU A 67 24.79 27.30 2.69
C LEU A 67 23.72 26.23 2.87
N GLY A 68 24.16 24.99 3.08
CA GLY A 68 23.27 23.88 3.36
C GLY A 68 22.72 23.92 4.80
N GLY A 69 22.06 22.83 5.17
CA GLY A 69 21.68 22.58 6.55
C GLY A 69 21.38 21.10 6.73
N TYR A 70 21.31 20.66 7.97
CA TYR A 70 21.33 19.24 8.29
C TYR A 70 20.52 18.89 9.53
N TRP A 71 20.14 17.62 9.61
CA TRP A 71 19.69 16.98 10.83
C TRP A 71 20.85 16.23 11.46
N ASN A 72 21.10 16.49 12.74
CA ASN A 72 22.34 16.07 13.38
C ASN A 72 22.16 14.82 14.25
N ASP A 73 22.10 13.65 13.61
CA ASP A 73 22.38 12.41 14.31
C ASP A 73 23.91 12.29 14.46
N SER A 74 24.41 12.38 15.70
CA SER A 74 25.83 12.59 16.02
C SER A 74 26.82 11.59 15.37
N SER A 75 26.35 10.40 14.99
CA SER A 75 27.16 9.38 14.32
C SER A 75 27.03 9.37 12.79
N SER A 76 25.98 9.98 12.21
CA SER A 76 25.69 9.90 10.76
C SER A 76 24.78 11.06 10.29
N PRO A 77 25.24 12.32 10.36
CA PRO A 77 24.42 13.48 10.01
C PRO A 77 23.99 13.51 8.53
N LEU A 78 24.80 12.93 7.63
CA LEU A 78 24.43 12.78 6.23
C LEU A 78 23.25 11.82 6.05
N ALA A 79 23.29 10.65 6.68
CA ALA A 79 22.17 9.70 6.61
C ALA A 79 20.89 10.25 7.25
N ALA A 80 21.01 10.94 8.38
CA ALA A 80 19.87 11.62 9.02
C ALA A 80 19.27 12.67 8.08
N THR A 81 20.11 13.49 7.45
CA THR A 81 19.66 14.53 6.52
C THR A 81 19.02 13.94 5.28
N ALA A 82 19.63 12.91 4.68
CA ALA A 82 19.07 12.21 3.53
C ALA A 82 17.72 11.55 3.87
N SER A 83 17.62 10.87 5.02
CA SER A 83 16.37 10.25 5.47
C SER A 83 15.29 11.30 5.73
N ALA A 84 15.61 12.39 6.44
CA ALA A 84 14.66 13.45 6.74
C ALA A 84 14.14 14.14 5.47
N VAL A 85 15.02 14.45 4.51
CA VAL A 85 14.63 15.00 3.20
C VAL A 85 13.71 14.03 2.47
N ALA A 86 14.08 12.75 2.38
CA ALA A 86 13.26 11.74 1.73
C ALA A 86 11.88 11.61 2.39
N ALA A 87 11.83 11.50 3.72
CA ALA A 87 10.59 11.39 4.48
C ALA A 87 9.66 12.59 4.29
N LEU A 88 10.20 13.81 4.30
CA LEU A 88 9.42 15.02 4.08
C LEU A 88 8.84 15.08 2.66
N ILE A 89 9.62 14.71 1.64
CA ILE A 89 9.12 14.66 0.26
C ILE A 89 8.07 13.55 0.10
N GLU A 90 8.35 12.35 0.61
CA GLU A 90 7.44 11.18 0.50
C GLU A 90 6.14 11.37 1.27
N THR A 91 6.12 12.19 2.32
CA THR A 91 4.90 12.58 3.04
C THR A 91 4.26 13.87 2.51
N GLY A 92 4.68 14.31 1.32
CA GLY A 92 4.03 15.41 0.59
C GLY A 92 4.35 16.81 1.11
N MET A 93 5.42 17.00 1.87
CA MET A 93 5.77 18.31 2.45
C MET A 93 6.51 19.24 1.47
N TYR A 94 6.97 18.74 0.32
CA TYR A 94 7.43 19.60 -0.78
C TYR A 94 6.24 20.15 -1.59
N LYS A 95 5.29 20.82 -0.93
CA LYS A 95 4.06 21.34 -1.55
C LYS A 95 4.04 22.86 -1.59
N ALA A 96 3.49 23.41 -2.68
CA ALA A 96 3.27 24.83 -2.89
C ALA A 96 1.94 25.03 -3.65
N PRO A 97 1.20 26.14 -3.41
CA PRO A 97 1.40 27.13 -2.36
C PRO A 97 1.10 26.55 -0.96
N VAL A 98 1.85 27.01 0.04
CA VAL A 98 1.60 26.73 1.46
C VAL A 98 0.53 27.72 1.95
N ASN A 99 -0.48 27.27 2.70
CA ASN A 99 -1.52 28.18 3.18
C ASN A 99 -0.92 29.18 4.19
N PRO A 100 -1.46 30.41 4.27
CA PRO A 100 -1.01 31.37 5.27
C PRO A 100 -1.11 30.80 6.69
N GLY A 101 0.02 30.72 7.40
CA GLY A 101 0.12 30.19 8.76
C GLY A 101 0.62 28.75 8.87
N ASP A 102 0.67 27.99 7.76
CA ASP A 102 1.29 26.67 7.73
C ASP A 102 2.82 26.78 7.65
N LEU A 103 3.53 25.75 8.15
CA LEU A 103 4.99 25.66 8.05
C LEU A 103 5.40 25.39 6.60
N ASP A 104 6.36 26.17 6.08
CA ASP A 104 6.94 25.95 4.74
C ASP A 104 8.22 25.11 4.85
N TYR A 105 8.13 23.85 4.45
CA TYR A 105 9.24 22.88 4.51
C TYR A 105 10.21 23.00 3.33
N ARG A 106 9.87 23.73 2.27
CA ARG A 106 10.73 23.79 1.06
C ARG A 106 12.12 24.36 1.35
N PRO A 107 12.28 25.47 2.11
CA PRO A 107 13.61 26.02 2.38
C PRO A 107 14.55 25.07 3.13
N LEU A 108 14.03 24.29 4.10
CA LEU A 108 14.86 23.29 4.81
C LEU A 108 15.17 22.08 3.92
N ILE A 109 14.25 21.67 3.04
CA ILE A 109 14.50 20.58 2.09
C ILE A 109 15.59 21.00 1.09
N ASP A 110 15.48 22.20 0.51
CA ASP A 110 16.47 22.74 -0.41
C ASP A 110 17.86 22.83 0.23
N LYS A 111 17.93 23.29 1.49
CA LYS A 111 19.19 23.35 2.26
C LYS A 111 19.72 21.97 2.62
N GLY A 112 18.85 21.01 2.93
CA GLY A 112 19.21 19.60 3.11
C GLY A 112 19.85 19.01 1.86
N ILE A 113 19.31 19.31 0.68
CA ILE A 113 19.86 18.88 -0.61
C ILE A 113 21.25 19.49 -0.86
N ILE A 114 21.44 20.78 -0.55
CA ILE A 114 22.77 21.42 -0.63
C ILE A 114 23.78 20.68 0.28
N TYR A 115 23.37 20.34 1.50
CA TYR A 115 24.21 19.60 2.44
C TYR A 115 24.57 18.21 1.91
N ILE A 116 23.59 17.43 1.43
CA ILE A 116 23.82 16.09 0.86
C ILE A 116 24.83 16.15 -0.30
N LYS A 117 24.64 17.09 -1.23
CA LYS A 117 25.53 17.28 -2.39
C LYS A 117 26.96 17.64 -2.01
N SER A 118 27.19 18.26 -0.85
CA SER A 118 28.53 18.61 -0.39
C SER A 118 29.42 17.39 -0.10
N PHE A 119 28.84 16.20 0.02
CA PHE A 119 29.56 14.94 0.24
C PHE A 119 29.86 14.15 -1.04
N TYR A 120 29.44 14.68 -2.20
CA TYR A 120 29.72 14.06 -3.49
C TYR A 120 31.22 13.94 -3.76
N LYS A 121 31.68 12.73 -4.07
CA LYS A 121 33.06 12.43 -4.43
C LYS A 121 33.22 12.50 -5.94
N ASP A 122 33.41 13.70 -6.48
CA ASP A 122 33.47 13.93 -7.93
C ASP A 122 34.62 13.15 -8.62
N PRO A 123 34.33 12.26 -9.58
CA PRO A 123 35.35 11.55 -10.37
C PRO A 123 36.32 12.47 -11.10
N ALA A 124 35.89 13.68 -11.48
CA ALA A 124 36.79 14.67 -12.09
C ALA A 124 37.91 15.14 -11.15
N THR A 125 37.73 14.95 -9.84
CA THR A 125 38.72 15.26 -8.80
C THR A 125 39.35 14.02 -8.16
N GLY A 126 39.12 12.84 -8.73
CA GLY A 126 39.63 11.56 -8.24
C GLY A 126 38.74 10.87 -7.22
N GLY A 127 37.49 11.32 -7.05
CA GLY A 127 36.48 10.62 -6.26
C GLY A 127 35.92 9.38 -6.94
N ASP A 128 35.24 8.52 -6.19
CA ASP A 128 34.62 7.27 -6.69
C ASP A 128 33.20 7.48 -7.25
N GLY A 129 32.68 8.71 -7.23
CA GLY A 129 31.32 9.05 -7.63
C GLY A 129 30.28 8.92 -6.53
N GLY A 130 30.61 8.35 -5.37
CA GLY A 130 29.66 8.16 -4.27
C GLY A 130 29.32 9.45 -3.52
N ILE A 131 28.28 9.40 -2.69
CA ILE A 131 27.86 10.52 -1.82
C ILE A 131 27.84 10.02 -0.38
N TYR A 132 28.96 10.22 0.33
CA TYR A 132 29.14 9.69 1.68
C TYR A 132 30.18 10.48 2.47
N ASN A 133 30.13 10.32 3.79
CA ASN A 133 31.11 10.83 4.74
C ASN A 133 31.83 9.71 5.48
N TYR A 134 31.07 8.77 6.06
CA TYR A 134 31.59 7.68 6.88
C TYR A 134 31.16 6.31 6.35
N SER A 135 29.85 6.08 6.26
CA SER A 135 29.30 4.79 5.82
C SER A 135 28.98 4.86 4.33
N TRP A 136 29.84 4.26 3.52
CA TRP A 136 29.77 4.37 2.06
C TRP A 136 28.42 3.86 1.53
N THR A 137 27.99 2.64 1.87
CA THR A 137 26.74 2.08 1.32
C THR A 137 25.50 2.80 1.84
N TYR A 138 25.43 2.95 3.16
CA TYR A 138 24.25 3.48 3.84
C TYR A 138 23.97 4.93 3.45
N GLU A 139 24.99 5.78 3.49
CA GLU A 139 24.84 7.20 3.18
C GLU A 139 24.67 7.42 1.68
N ASN A 140 25.35 6.66 0.82
CA ASN A 140 25.20 6.79 -0.62
C ASN A 140 23.81 6.35 -1.08
N GLY A 141 23.31 5.22 -0.53
CA GLY A 141 21.96 4.72 -0.79
C GLY A 141 20.87 5.71 -0.40
N LEU A 142 20.90 6.20 0.85
CA LEU A 142 19.92 7.18 1.33
C LEU A 142 20.04 8.53 0.61
N SER A 143 21.25 8.98 0.28
CA SER A 143 21.47 10.21 -0.48
C SER A 143 20.84 10.11 -1.87
N LEU A 144 21.01 8.98 -2.57
CA LEU A 144 20.36 8.72 -3.86
C LEU A 144 18.84 8.79 -3.76
N VAL A 145 18.24 8.18 -2.72
CA VAL A 145 16.79 8.25 -2.48
C VAL A 145 16.34 9.71 -2.35
N ALA A 146 16.98 10.48 -1.47
CA ALA A 146 16.63 11.88 -1.22
C ALA A 146 16.77 12.75 -2.48
N LEU A 147 17.88 12.61 -3.21
CA LEU A 147 18.16 13.42 -4.40
C LEU A 147 17.23 13.07 -5.57
N CYS A 148 16.94 11.79 -5.80
CA CYS A 148 16.02 11.37 -6.86
C CYS A 148 14.58 11.81 -6.58
N LEU A 149 14.13 11.71 -5.31
CA LEU A 149 12.83 12.23 -4.89
C LEU A 149 12.75 13.75 -5.06
N TYR A 150 13.83 14.46 -4.73
CA TYR A 150 13.89 15.91 -4.86
C TYR A 150 13.82 16.37 -6.31
N ASP A 151 14.58 15.75 -7.22
CA ASP A 151 14.47 16.12 -8.63
C ASP A 151 13.16 15.65 -9.25
N GLY A 152 12.54 14.58 -8.76
CA GLY A 152 11.15 14.26 -9.13
C GLY A 152 10.15 15.37 -8.78
N ALA A 153 10.49 16.24 -7.82
CA ALA A 153 9.74 17.44 -7.46
C ALA A 153 10.23 18.73 -8.17
N HIS A 154 11.30 18.66 -8.96
CA HIS A 154 11.93 19.78 -9.65
C HIS A 154 12.30 19.42 -11.10
N THR A 155 13.04 20.28 -11.77
CA THR A 155 13.77 19.88 -12.97
C THR A 155 15.17 20.43 -12.85
N GLN A 156 16.11 19.56 -12.52
CA GLN A 156 17.52 19.88 -12.44
C GLN A 156 18.20 19.67 -13.81
N GLY A 157 19.33 20.33 -14.00
CA GLY A 157 20.09 20.23 -15.25
C GLY A 157 20.93 18.96 -15.34
N ALA A 158 21.52 18.73 -16.52
CA ALA A 158 22.33 17.53 -16.82
C ALA A 158 23.45 17.24 -15.81
N ALA A 159 24.04 18.25 -15.17
CA ALA A 159 25.06 18.07 -14.13
C ALA A 159 24.52 17.32 -12.90
N TYR A 160 23.26 17.54 -12.53
CA TYR A 160 22.61 16.83 -11.43
C TYR A 160 22.39 15.36 -11.80
N SER A 161 21.86 15.10 -13.00
CA SER A 161 21.65 13.74 -13.48
C SER A 161 22.98 12.97 -13.61
N GLN A 162 24.06 13.64 -14.02
CA GLN A 162 25.40 13.04 -14.06
C GLN A 162 25.94 12.68 -12.67
N MET A 163 25.69 13.51 -11.66
CA MET A 163 26.04 13.20 -10.27
C MET A 163 25.29 11.95 -9.77
N ILE A 164 23.98 11.84 -10.07
CA ILE A 164 23.18 10.64 -9.76
C ILE A 164 23.74 9.41 -10.48
N GLN A 165 24.03 9.53 -11.78
CA GLN A 165 24.65 8.45 -12.56
C GLN A 165 25.98 7.98 -11.96
N ASN A 166 26.82 8.92 -11.50
CA ASN A 166 28.10 8.60 -10.89
C ASN A 166 27.93 7.89 -9.54
N ALA A 167 26.95 8.29 -8.72
CA ALA A 167 26.64 7.64 -7.45
C ALA A 167 26.04 6.23 -7.64
N VAL A 168 25.17 6.04 -8.65
CA VAL A 168 24.69 4.72 -9.09
C VAL A 168 25.85 3.83 -9.52
N ASN A 169 26.74 4.35 -10.38
CA ASN A 169 27.92 3.62 -10.85
C ASN A 169 28.86 3.25 -9.69
N SER A 170 29.01 4.13 -8.70
CA SER A 170 29.78 3.85 -7.48
C SER A 170 29.22 2.62 -6.75
N LEU A 171 27.91 2.59 -6.48
CA LEU A 171 27.27 1.43 -5.82
C LEU A 171 27.42 0.14 -6.64
N ILE A 172 27.22 0.19 -7.97
CA ILE A 172 27.42 -0.98 -8.84
C ILE A 172 28.88 -1.47 -8.78
N ALA A 173 29.85 -0.56 -8.83
CA ALA A 173 31.26 -0.90 -8.80
C ALA A 173 31.72 -1.50 -7.46
N GLY A 174 31.05 -1.13 -6.36
CA GLY A 174 31.33 -1.66 -5.02
C GLY A 174 30.49 -2.88 -4.63
N GLN A 175 29.69 -3.44 -5.55
CA GLN A 175 28.97 -4.70 -5.31
C GLN A 175 29.96 -5.87 -5.23
N ALA A 176 29.79 -6.75 -4.25
CA ALA A 176 30.61 -7.95 -4.11
C ALA A 176 30.48 -8.86 -5.33
N ALA A 177 31.59 -9.40 -5.83
CA ALA A 177 31.62 -10.24 -7.04
C ALA A 177 32.46 -11.52 -6.86
N ASN A 178 31.98 -12.65 -7.41
CA ASN A 178 32.69 -13.93 -7.47
C ASN A 178 34.09 -13.83 -8.13
N GLY A 179 35.03 -14.67 -7.71
CA GLY A 179 36.42 -14.67 -8.22
C GLY A 179 37.34 -13.64 -7.56
N ALA A 180 36.81 -12.88 -6.61
CA ALA A 180 37.54 -12.04 -5.69
C ALA A 180 38.59 -12.81 -4.87
N ALA A 181 39.73 -12.18 -4.56
CA ALA A 181 40.81 -12.81 -3.79
C ALA A 181 40.30 -13.22 -2.39
N GLY A 182 40.08 -14.52 -2.16
CA GLY A 182 39.57 -15.05 -0.90
C GLY A 182 38.49 -16.13 -1.00
N GLY A 183 37.87 -16.35 -2.17
CA GLY A 183 36.96 -17.48 -2.41
C GLY A 183 35.70 -17.47 -1.53
N CYS A 184 34.91 -16.38 -1.58
CA CYS A 184 33.71 -16.22 -0.75
C CYS A 184 32.43 -16.11 -1.60
N ASP A 185 32.09 -17.19 -2.30
CA ASP A 185 30.89 -17.28 -3.17
C ASP A 185 29.57 -16.99 -2.43
N SER A 186 29.55 -17.06 -1.09
CA SER A 186 28.37 -16.80 -0.28
C SER A 186 27.94 -15.32 -0.28
N TYR A 187 28.88 -14.38 -0.38
CA TYR A 187 28.63 -12.93 -0.24
C TYR A 187 28.47 -12.19 -1.57
N ASP A 188 28.72 -12.87 -2.68
CA ASP A 188 28.58 -12.34 -4.03
C ASP A 188 27.19 -11.71 -4.23
N GLY A 189 27.14 -10.57 -4.92
CA GLY A 189 25.92 -9.80 -5.14
C GLY A 189 25.44 -8.88 -4.01
N GLY A 190 26.05 -8.94 -2.82
CA GLY A 190 25.73 -8.06 -1.68
C GLY A 190 26.64 -6.84 -1.55
N TRP A 191 26.40 -6.02 -0.52
CA TRP A 191 27.20 -4.83 -0.17
C TRP A 191 27.67 -4.84 1.30
N THR A 192 28.82 -4.20 1.55
CA THR A 192 29.40 -3.95 2.88
C THR A 192 29.22 -2.51 3.34
N TYR A 193 29.62 -2.18 4.57
CA TYR A 193 29.69 -0.80 5.08
C TYR A 193 30.63 0.13 4.27
N SER A 194 31.76 -0.39 3.79
CA SER A 194 32.75 0.37 3.01
C SER A 194 32.69 0.01 1.51
N ALA A 195 33.15 0.93 0.66
CA ALA A 195 33.39 0.64 -0.75
C ALA A 195 34.35 -0.56 -0.86
N GLN A 196 33.92 -1.63 -1.53
CA GLN A 196 34.79 -2.75 -1.81
C GLN A 196 35.73 -2.40 -2.96
N THR A 197 36.99 -2.81 -2.86
CA THR A 197 37.87 -2.84 -4.03
C THR A 197 37.32 -3.87 -5.02
N PRO A 198 37.32 -3.60 -6.33
CA PRO A 198 36.90 -4.58 -7.33
C PRO A 198 37.62 -5.92 -7.12
N GLY A 199 36.86 -7.01 -6.97
CA GLY A 199 37.41 -8.33 -6.64
C GLY A 199 37.74 -8.55 -5.16
N SER A 200 37.05 -7.85 -4.25
CA SER A 200 36.88 -8.24 -2.84
C SER A 200 35.47 -8.82 -2.64
N CYS A 201 35.29 -9.74 -1.69
CA CYS A 201 33.99 -10.38 -1.43
C CYS A 201 33.74 -10.70 0.06
N GLY A 202 34.44 -10.02 0.98
CA GLY A 202 34.32 -10.30 2.42
C GLY A 202 33.25 -9.45 3.11
N GLY A 203 32.29 -10.10 3.77
CA GLY A 203 31.46 -9.47 4.82
C GLY A 203 30.24 -8.70 4.34
N ALA A 204 29.76 -8.92 3.11
CA ALA A 204 28.50 -8.33 2.67
C ALA A 204 27.33 -8.85 3.51
N ASP A 205 26.44 -7.95 3.92
CA ASP A 205 25.31 -8.26 4.79
C ASP A 205 24.02 -7.66 4.22
N LEU A 206 22.87 -8.24 4.59
CA LEU A 206 21.58 -7.81 4.07
C LEU A 206 21.16 -6.44 4.63
N SER A 207 21.72 -6.01 5.75
CA SER A 207 21.45 -4.68 6.32
C SER A 207 22.03 -3.56 5.48
N ASN A 208 23.25 -3.68 4.97
CA ASN A 208 23.82 -2.72 4.03
C ASN A 208 23.24 -2.91 2.63
N THR A 209 23.09 -4.16 2.20
CA THR A 209 22.57 -4.50 0.88
C THR A 209 21.22 -3.85 0.60
N GLN A 210 20.28 -3.84 1.55
CA GLN A 210 18.99 -3.19 1.32
C GLN A 210 19.09 -1.68 1.03
N PHE A 211 20.04 -0.95 1.65
CA PHE A 211 20.22 0.48 1.38
C PHE A 211 20.93 0.74 0.06
N ALA A 212 21.87 -0.12 -0.35
CA ALA A 212 22.41 -0.10 -1.70
C ALA A 212 21.29 -0.33 -2.73
N THR A 213 20.44 -1.34 -2.50
CA THR A 213 19.28 -1.63 -3.36
C THR A 213 18.33 -0.44 -3.43
N MET A 214 18.05 0.24 -2.32
CA MET A 214 17.25 1.47 -2.33
C MET A 214 17.89 2.55 -3.20
N GLY A 215 19.18 2.83 -3.02
CA GLY A 215 19.88 3.83 -3.84
C GLY A 215 19.85 3.49 -5.33
N LEU A 216 20.14 2.24 -5.67
CA LEU A 216 20.11 1.74 -7.04
C LEU A 216 18.71 1.74 -7.64
N TYR A 217 17.67 1.44 -6.84
CA TYR A 217 16.28 1.46 -7.27
C TYR A 217 15.85 2.87 -7.68
N TYR A 218 15.99 3.84 -6.78
CA TYR A 218 15.61 5.23 -7.05
C TYR A 218 16.49 5.84 -8.14
N GLY A 219 17.81 5.61 -8.07
CA GLY A 219 18.77 6.10 -9.06
C GLY A 219 18.50 5.55 -10.46
N SER A 220 18.32 4.24 -10.61
CA SER A 220 18.04 3.62 -11.92
C SER A 220 16.69 4.09 -12.46
N ARG A 221 15.64 4.17 -11.63
CA ARG A 221 14.33 4.69 -12.02
C ARG A 221 14.40 6.14 -12.49
N TYR A 222 15.18 6.98 -11.80
CA TYR A 222 15.39 8.37 -12.15
C TYR A 222 16.13 8.51 -13.49
N LEU A 223 17.13 7.65 -13.73
CA LEU A 223 17.92 7.63 -14.96
C LEU A 223 17.23 6.92 -16.14
N GLY A 224 16.02 6.37 -15.94
CA GLY A 224 15.31 5.58 -16.95
C GLY A 224 15.99 4.26 -17.31
N GLN A 225 16.72 3.66 -16.36
CA GLN A 225 17.45 2.40 -16.54
C GLN A 225 16.61 1.19 -16.14
N ASP A 226 16.74 0.12 -16.90
CA ASP A 226 16.16 -1.17 -16.54
C ASP A 226 16.81 -1.74 -15.29
N ILE A 227 15.97 -2.14 -14.33
CA ILE A 227 16.42 -2.75 -13.08
C ILE A 227 16.38 -4.28 -13.21
N LYS A 228 15.20 -4.84 -13.51
CA LYS A 228 15.02 -6.28 -13.62
C LYS A 228 15.87 -6.83 -14.77
N GLY A 229 16.66 -7.87 -14.48
CA GLY A 229 17.60 -8.47 -15.44
C GLY A 229 18.90 -7.68 -15.67
N SER A 230 19.07 -6.52 -15.02
CA SER A 230 20.39 -5.86 -15.00
C SER A 230 21.43 -6.73 -14.27
N ALA A 231 22.71 -6.52 -14.57
CA ALA A 231 23.78 -7.32 -13.97
C ALA A 231 23.79 -7.22 -12.43
N TRP A 232 23.62 -6.01 -11.89
CA TRP A 232 23.64 -5.80 -10.44
C TRP A 232 22.41 -6.42 -9.75
N ALA A 233 21.23 -6.31 -10.36
CA ALA A 233 20.00 -6.88 -9.81
C ALA A 233 20.03 -8.41 -9.87
N THR A 234 20.61 -8.99 -10.93
CA THR A 234 20.80 -10.44 -11.07
C THR A 234 21.77 -10.98 -10.02
N ALA A 235 22.87 -10.28 -9.77
CA ALA A 235 23.81 -10.64 -8.71
C ALA A 235 23.15 -10.55 -7.32
N LEU A 236 22.38 -9.48 -7.05
CA LEU A 236 21.61 -9.33 -5.82
C LEU A 236 20.57 -10.45 -5.64
N LEU A 237 19.87 -10.86 -6.69
CA LEU A 237 18.94 -12.00 -6.61
C LEU A 237 19.69 -13.28 -6.20
N GLY A 238 20.91 -13.50 -6.70
CA GLY A 238 21.79 -14.58 -6.28
C GLY A 238 22.17 -14.51 -4.80
N PHE A 239 22.53 -13.31 -4.31
CA PHE A 239 22.78 -13.05 -2.89
C PHE A 239 21.57 -13.42 -2.02
N LEU A 240 20.38 -12.88 -2.35
CA LEU A 240 19.13 -13.10 -1.62
C LEU A 240 18.74 -14.58 -1.61
N THR A 241 18.93 -15.29 -2.72
CA THR A 241 18.67 -16.72 -2.82
C THR A 241 19.56 -17.51 -1.87
N ARG A 242 20.87 -17.22 -1.84
CA ARG A 242 21.82 -17.89 -0.94
C ARG A 242 21.55 -17.57 0.53
N ASP A 243 21.13 -16.34 0.82
CA ASP A 243 20.79 -15.88 2.16
C ASP A 243 19.53 -16.59 2.69
N GLN A 244 18.41 -16.57 1.96
CA GLN A 244 17.16 -17.21 2.40
C GLN A 244 17.29 -18.74 2.48
N SER A 245 17.99 -19.36 1.52
CA SER A 245 18.10 -20.82 1.43
C SER A 245 18.81 -21.47 2.62
N GLN A 246 19.52 -20.70 3.45
CA GLN A 246 20.14 -21.23 4.69
C GLN A 246 19.12 -21.83 5.66
N PHE A 247 17.89 -21.32 5.62
CA PHE A 247 16.82 -21.81 6.47
C PHE A 247 15.98 -22.90 5.80
N ASP A 248 16.30 -23.34 4.58
CA ASP A 248 15.67 -24.48 3.92
C ASP A 248 16.10 -25.78 4.65
N GLY A 249 15.43 -26.07 5.78
CA GLY A 249 15.74 -27.18 6.69
C GLY A 249 15.64 -26.82 8.17
N ASP A 250 15.65 -25.52 8.50
CA ASP A 250 15.37 -25.03 9.85
C ASP A 250 13.88 -24.79 10.02
N ALA A 251 13.17 -25.75 10.62
CA ALA A 251 11.73 -25.68 10.83
C ALA A 251 11.23 -24.41 11.56
N ALA A 252 12.08 -23.76 12.37
CA ALA A 252 11.71 -22.54 13.07
C ALA A 252 11.84 -21.30 12.19
N ASN A 253 12.75 -21.31 11.21
CA ASN A 253 13.12 -20.13 10.42
C ASN A 253 12.93 -20.28 8.91
N VAL A 254 12.29 -21.35 8.43
CA VAL A 254 12.00 -21.53 7.00
C VAL A 254 11.38 -20.27 6.40
N GLY A 255 12.05 -19.71 5.39
CA GLY A 255 11.59 -18.52 4.67
C GLY A 255 12.09 -17.19 5.23
N ALA A 256 12.75 -17.17 6.38
CA ALA A 256 13.43 -15.98 6.88
C ALA A 256 14.66 -15.63 6.03
N PHE A 257 15.10 -14.39 6.13
CA PHE A 257 16.42 -13.96 5.67
C PHE A 257 17.35 -13.74 6.86
N SER A 258 18.65 -13.90 6.64
CA SER A 258 19.70 -13.74 7.65
C SER A 258 20.43 -12.41 7.49
N TYR A 259 21.23 -12.05 8.49
CA TYR A 259 22.08 -10.86 8.36
C TYR A 259 23.24 -11.11 7.39
N TYR A 260 23.88 -12.30 7.50
CA TYR A 260 24.91 -12.76 6.57
C TYR A 260 24.46 -14.06 5.91
N PRO A 261 24.73 -14.22 4.59
CA PRO A 261 24.62 -15.52 3.95
C PRO A 261 25.47 -16.56 4.68
N GLY A 262 24.93 -17.77 4.84
CA GLY A 262 25.61 -18.86 5.54
C GLY A 262 25.49 -18.84 7.07
N THR A 263 24.69 -17.95 7.65
CA THR A 263 24.55 -17.83 9.12
C THR A 263 23.09 -17.94 9.56
N THR A 264 22.86 -18.44 10.78
CA THR A 264 21.53 -18.49 11.41
C THR A 264 21.31 -17.33 12.40
N SER A 265 22.01 -16.20 12.20
CA SER A 265 22.22 -15.13 13.20
C SER A 265 21.11 -14.06 13.30
N PHE A 266 21.23 -13.25 14.37
CA PHE A 266 20.24 -12.61 15.27
C PHE A 266 19.20 -11.59 14.73
N LEU A 267 19.01 -11.45 13.42
CA LEU A 267 18.17 -10.38 12.84
C LEU A 267 17.07 -10.87 11.89
N ALA A 268 16.59 -12.10 12.08
CA ALA A 268 15.64 -12.73 11.16
C ALA A 268 14.43 -11.81 10.83
N GLY A 269 13.87 -11.10 11.82
CA GLY A 269 12.77 -10.15 11.58
C GLY A 269 13.13 -9.01 10.62
N THR A 270 14.11 -8.19 11.01
CA THR A 270 14.55 -7.02 10.22
C THR A 270 15.05 -7.43 8.84
N MET A 271 15.83 -8.49 8.76
CA MET A 271 16.42 -8.97 7.51
C MET A 271 15.38 -9.57 6.58
N THR A 272 14.36 -10.28 7.12
CA THR A 272 13.25 -10.76 6.29
C THR A 272 12.48 -9.61 5.64
N GLY A 273 12.27 -8.50 6.37
CA GLY A 273 11.72 -7.27 5.79
C GLY A 273 12.62 -6.67 4.71
N GLY A 274 13.92 -6.58 4.98
CA GLY A 274 14.92 -6.07 4.02
C GLY A 274 15.04 -6.92 2.75
N GLY A 275 14.92 -8.25 2.89
CA GLY A 275 14.89 -9.20 1.78
C GLY A 275 13.65 -9.05 0.92
N LEU A 276 12.46 -8.99 1.52
CA LEU A 276 11.21 -8.70 0.80
C LEU A 276 11.28 -7.37 0.04
N TRP A 277 11.81 -6.33 0.70
CA TRP A 277 11.93 -5.02 0.09
C TRP A 277 12.90 -5.02 -1.08
N SER A 278 14.04 -5.71 -0.93
CA SER A 278 15.02 -5.87 -2.01
C SER A 278 14.44 -6.63 -3.20
N LEU A 279 13.67 -7.70 -2.98
CA LEU A 279 12.97 -8.45 -4.03
C LEU A 279 11.98 -7.55 -4.80
N ALA A 280 11.17 -6.77 -4.08
CA ALA A 280 10.24 -5.84 -4.72
C ALA A 280 10.96 -4.80 -5.59
N MET A 281 12.07 -4.24 -5.10
CA MET A 281 12.83 -3.23 -5.83
C MET A 281 13.49 -3.77 -7.11
N ILE A 282 13.87 -5.06 -7.15
CA ILE A 282 14.45 -5.67 -8.36
C ILE A 282 13.42 -6.31 -9.31
N GLY A 283 12.12 -6.12 -9.05
CA GLY A 283 11.04 -6.69 -9.86
C GLY A 283 10.84 -8.20 -9.65
N GLU A 284 11.22 -8.70 -8.48
CA GLU A 284 11.07 -10.08 -8.01
C GLU A 284 10.02 -10.19 -6.90
N ASP A 285 9.03 -9.28 -6.87
CA ASP A 285 7.93 -9.26 -5.91
C ASP A 285 7.01 -10.50 -5.98
N GLN A 286 7.02 -11.21 -7.11
CA GLN A 286 6.29 -12.48 -7.29
C GLN A 286 7.17 -13.72 -7.09
N ASN A 287 8.42 -13.55 -6.66
CA ASN A 287 9.35 -14.66 -6.45
C ASN A 287 8.87 -15.58 -5.31
N PRO A 288 9.00 -16.92 -5.39
CA PRO A 288 8.62 -17.82 -4.31
C PRO A 288 9.22 -17.51 -2.93
N MET A 289 10.38 -16.84 -2.90
CA MET A 289 10.97 -16.34 -1.66
C MET A 289 10.04 -15.39 -0.89
N VAL A 290 9.22 -14.60 -1.59
CA VAL A 290 8.23 -13.70 -0.97
C VAL A 290 7.20 -14.47 -0.16
N ALA A 291 6.58 -15.49 -0.77
CA ALA A 291 5.57 -16.30 -0.10
C ALA A 291 6.13 -17.02 1.13
N LYS A 292 7.38 -17.52 1.06
CA LYS A 292 8.09 -18.11 2.19
C LYS A 292 8.29 -17.09 3.32
N ALA A 293 8.78 -15.89 3.02
CA ALA A 293 9.01 -14.82 3.99
C ALA A 293 7.73 -14.30 4.65
N VAL A 294 6.65 -14.12 3.88
CA VAL A 294 5.34 -13.74 4.42
C VAL A 294 4.77 -14.83 5.34
N THR A 295 4.96 -16.10 4.99
CA THR A 295 4.59 -17.23 5.86
C THR A 295 5.41 -17.20 7.15
N TRP A 296 6.71 -16.90 7.07
CA TRP A 296 7.55 -16.75 8.25
C TRP A 296 7.05 -15.62 9.16
N PHE A 297 6.75 -14.44 8.61
CA PHE A 297 6.16 -13.34 9.39
C PHE A 297 4.83 -13.71 10.03
N ASN A 298 3.98 -14.49 9.36
CA ASN A 298 2.74 -14.98 9.96
C ASN A 298 3.00 -15.88 11.19
N ASN A 299 4.03 -16.72 11.14
CA ASN A 299 4.39 -17.61 12.25
C ASN A 299 5.09 -16.88 13.40
N HIS A 300 5.71 -15.74 13.13
CA HIS A 300 6.49 -14.92 14.08
C HIS A 300 5.92 -13.50 14.23
N TYR A 301 4.61 -13.36 14.08
CA TYR A 301 3.97 -12.06 13.96
C TYR A 301 3.98 -11.28 15.28
N MET A 302 4.65 -10.13 15.31
CA MET A 302 4.68 -9.23 16.47
C MET A 302 5.07 -7.81 16.08
N TRP A 303 4.55 -6.84 16.83
CA TRP A 303 4.87 -5.41 16.68
C TRP A 303 5.39 -4.77 17.96
N ASN A 304 5.39 -5.47 19.09
CA ASN A 304 5.89 -4.97 20.38
C ASN A 304 7.38 -5.32 20.64
N GLY A 305 8.07 -5.80 19.61
CA GLY A 305 9.47 -6.19 19.64
C GLY A 305 9.92 -6.66 18.26
N VAL A 306 11.12 -7.24 18.17
CA VAL A 306 11.67 -7.77 16.92
C VAL A 306 11.74 -9.30 16.99
N PRO A 307 11.16 -10.02 16.02
CA PRO A 307 11.41 -11.46 15.88
C PRO A 307 12.91 -11.77 15.76
N GLY A 308 13.45 -12.53 16.72
CA GLY A 308 14.88 -12.86 16.80
C GLY A 308 15.72 -11.95 17.71
N ASP A 309 15.10 -10.96 18.36
CA ASP A 309 15.63 -10.11 19.45
C ASP A 309 16.93 -9.34 19.16
N SER A 310 16.79 -8.25 18.40
CA SER A 310 17.90 -7.44 17.89
C SER A 310 18.16 -6.11 18.58
N GLY A 311 17.20 -5.64 19.39
CA GLY A 311 17.11 -4.26 19.84
C GLY A 311 16.93 -3.21 18.71
N ALA A 312 16.85 -3.62 17.44
CA ALA A 312 16.73 -2.76 16.25
C ALA A 312 15.26 -2.58 15.85
N TYR A 313 14.47 -2.06 16.78
CA TYR A 313 13.01 -2.07 16.70
C TYR A 313 12.46 -1.21 15.56
N TYR A 314 12.84 0.06 15.49
CA TYR A 314 12.37 0.95 14.42
C TYR A 314 12.96 0.59 13.06
N TYR A 315 14.16 0.03 13.04
CA TYR A 315 14.71 -0.54 11.82
C TYR A 315 13.87 -1.74 11.32
N PHE A 316 13.47 -2.63 12.22
CA PHE A 316 12.56 -3.73 11.89
C PHE A 316 11.23 -3.23 11.33
N VAL A 317 10.60 -2.25 12.00
CA VAL A 317 9.33 -1.67 11.53
C VAL A 317 9.47 -1.08 10.13
N PHE A 318 10.57 -0.36 9.88
CA PHE A 318 10.85 0.22 8.56
C PHE A 318 11.00 -0.86 7.49
N ALA A 319 11.82 -1.88 7.75
CA ALA A 319 12.08 -2.96 6.79
C ALA A 319 10.83 -3.81 6.52
N MET A 320 10.09 -4.20 7.56
CA MET A 320 8.87 -5.01 7.43
C MET A 320 7.78 -4.25 6.68
N SER A 321 7.49 -3.00 7.06
CA SER A 321 6.42 -2.22 6.44
C SER A 321 6.66 -2.01 4.94
N LYS A 322 7.85 -1.57 4.54
CA LYS A 322 8.19 -1.39 3.12
C LYS A 322 8.20 -2.72 2.37
N GLY A 323 8.80 -3.76 2.95
CA GLY A 323 8.83 -5.10 2.36
C GLY A 323 7.43 -5.64 2.08
N LEU A 324 6.51 -5.55 3.04
CA LEU A 324 5.13 -5.98 2.87
C LEU A 324 4.36 -5.09 1.88
N THR A 325 4.51 -3.76 1.95
CA THR A 325 3.91 -2.84 0.95
C THR A 325 4.31 -3.22 -0.48
N GLY A 326 5.61 -3.46 -0.71
CA GLY A 326 6.13 -3.74 -2.06
C GLY A 326 5.78 -5.12 -2.60
N THR A 327 5.43 -6.08 -1.74
CA THR A 327 5.26 -7.50 -2.13
C THR A 327 3.83 -8.01 -2.01
N ILE A 328 3.10 -7.66 -0.94
CA ILE A 328 1.70 -8.08 -0.73
C ILE A 328 0.73 -6.90 -0.71
N GLY A 329 1.22 -5.68 -0.50
CA GLY A 329 0.42 -4.46 -0.54
C GLY A 329 -0.37 -4.17 0.74
N SER A 330 -0.84 -2.93 0.83
CA SER A 330 -1.54 -2.39 2.01
C SER A 330 -2.91 -3.00 2.28
N GLY A 331 -3.54 -3.59 1.26
CA GLY A 331 -4.85 -4.24 1.39
C GLY A 331 -4.79 -5.70 1.85
N ALA A 332 -3.60 -6.32 1.85
CA ALA A 332 -3.43 -7.73 2.20
C ALA A 332 -3.28 -7.95 3.72
N THR A 333 -3.47 -9.19 4.14
CA THR A 333 -3.20 -9.64 5.51
C THR A 333 -1.93 -10.47 5.58
N VAL A 334 -1.26 -10.44 6.73
CA VAL A 334 -0.23 -11.43 7.08
C VAL A 334 -0.90 -12.53 7.89
N GLY A 335 -1.26 -13.62 7.21
CA GLY A 335 -2.19 -14.62 7.76
C GLY A 335 -3.55 -13.99 8.04
N THR A 336 -3.96 -13.92 9.30
CA THR A 336 -5.20 -13.26 9.73
C THR A 336 -5.00 -11.83 10.25
N ASN A 337 -3.76 -11.34 10.27
CA ASN A 337 -3.42 -10.06 10.89
C ASN A 337 -3.55 -8.91 9.89
N ALA A 338 -4.23 -7.85 10.29
CA ALA A 338 -4.40 -6.62 9.52
C ALA A 338 -3.16 -5.72 9.69
N TRP A 339 -2.07 -6.10 9.03
CA TRP A 339 -0.74 -5.57 9.35
C TRP A 339 -0.57 -4.06 9.22
N VAL A 340 -1.31 -3.42 8.31
CA VAL A 340 -1.31 -1.95 8.21
C VAL A 340 -1.97 -1.31 9.43
N GLN A 341 -3.09 -1.88 9.92
CA GLN A 341 -3.74 -1.35 11.13
C GLN A 341 -2.86 -1.58 12.36
N ASP A 342 -2.21 -2.75 12.46
CA ASP A 342 -1.28 -3.03 13.56
C ASP A 342 -0.07 -2.09 13.55
N LEU A 343 0.46 -1.75 12.35
CA LEU A 343 1.49 -0.73 12.17
C LEU A 343 1.00 0.64 12.68
N LYS A 344 -0.20 1.06 12.27
CA LYS A 344 -0.79 2.35 12.69
C LYS A 344 -0.94 2.42 14.20
N ASP A 345 -1.53 1.39 14.80
CA ASP A 345 -1.73 1.29 16.24
C ASP A 345 -0.38 1.39 16.98
N THR A 346 0.62 0.68 16.46
CA THR A 346 1.99 0.66 17.00
C THR A 346 2.65 2.03 16.94
N LEU A 347 2.64 2.71 15.79
CA LEU A 347 3.34 3.98 15.61
C LEU A 347 2.68 5.13 16.35
N VAL A 348 1.35 5.18 16.39
CA VAL A 348 0.62 6.18 17.17
C VAL A 348 0.84 5.99 18.68
N THR A 349 0.93 4.75 19.14
CA THR A 349 1.16 4.43 20.57
C THR A 349 2.59 4.72 21.00
N ASN A 350 3.57 4.42 20.16
CA ASN A 350 5.00 4.46 20.54
C ASN A 350 5.70 5.80 20.27
N LYS A 351 5.00 6.79 19.68
CA LYS A 351 5.56 8.13 19.48
C LYS A 351 5.84 8.81 20.83
N THR A 352 6.90 9.58 20.89
CA THR A 352 7.21 10.46 22.02
C THR A 352 6.77 11.87 21.70
N ASP A 353 5.81 12.40 22.45
CA ASP A 353 5.38 13.79 22.32
C ASP A 353 6.41 14.74 22.96
N VAL A 354 6.76 15.81 22.25
CA VAL A 354 7.68 16.83 22.75
C VAL A 354 6.97 17.67 23.82
N THR A 355 7.58 17.77 25.01
CA THR A 355 7.04 18.53 26.15
C THR A 355 7.96 19.68 26.58
N PRO A 356 7.41 20.85 26.98
CA PRO A 356 5.99 21.22 26.95
C PRO A 356 5.44 21.24 25.52
N ALA A 357 4.13 21.04 25.36
CA ALA A 357 3.49 20.93 24.05
C ALA A 357 3.88 22.12 23.15
N THR A 358 4.54 21.83 22.02
CA THR A 358 4.79 22.83 20.98
C THR A 358 3.51 23.04 20.16
N ILE A 359 3.34 24.23 19.58
CA ILE A 359 2.26 24.51 18.61
C ILE A 359 2.93 24.99 17.31
N PRO A 360 2.83 24.23 16.19
CA PRO A 360 2.12 22.95 16.05
C PRO A 360 2.71 21.81 16.90
N ALA A 361 1.89 20.80 17.18
CA ALA A 361 2.29 19.63 17.97
C ALA A 361 3.50 18.94 17.32
N SER A 362 4.43 18.44 18.14
CA SER A 362 5.64 17.77 17.68
C SER A 362 5.81 16.44 18.39
N ASN A 363 6.21 15.41 17.66
CA ASN A 363 6.51 14.09 18.20
C ASN A 363 7.66 13.43 17.42
N TYR A 364 8.29 12.43 18.02
CA TYR A 364 9.36 11.67 17.38
C TYR A 364 9.32 10.20 17.79
N TRP A 365 10.04 9.35 17.07
CA TRP A 365 10.21 7.94 17.41
C TRP A 365 11.68 7.66 17.70
N TYR A 366 11.95 7.07 18.86
CA TYR A 366 13.30 6.65 19.24
C TYR A 366 13.24 5.68 20.40
N SER A 367 14.00 4.59 20.33
CA SER A 367 14.05 3.55 21.37
C SER A 367 15.27 3.67 22.26
N GLY A 368 16.34 4.32 21.79
CA GLY A 368 17.62 4.41 22.50
C GLY A 368 18.36 3.07 22.65
N ALA A 369 17.99 2.04 21.88
CA ALA A 369 18.48 0.68 22.04
C ALA A 369 18.95 0.07 20.70
N GLY A 370 19.88 -0.90 20.80
CA GLY A 370 20.26 -1.81 19.72
C GLY A 370 20.89 -1.13 18.50
N LEU A 371 20.48 -1.57 17.30
CA LEU A 371 20.91 -1.01 16.01
C LEU A 371 19.95 0.07 15.48
N ASP A 372 18.99 0.54 16.28
CA ASP A 372 18.18 1.68 15.86
C ASP A 372 19.08 2.92 15.72
N PRO A 373 18.94 3.68 14.62
CA PRO A 373 19.67 4.93 14.49
C PRO A 373 19.12 5.98 15.48
N GLN A 374 19.72 7.18 15.47
CA GLN A 374 19.31 8.27 16.35
C GLN A 374 17.97 8.90 15.90
N GLN A 375 17.47 9.85 16.70
CA GLN A 375 16.08 10.32 16.68
C GLN A 375 15.60 10.80 15.29
N PHE A 376 16.47 11.45 14.51
CA PHE A 376 16.05 12.03 13.22
C PHE A 376 15.86 10.94 12.17
N THR A 377 16.80 10.01 12.08
CA THR A 377 16.71 8.89 11.14
C THR A 377 15.52 7.98 11.48
N THR A 378 15.32 7.61 12.75
CA THR A 378 14.18 6.77 13.15
C THR A 378 12.84 7.46 12.88
N THR A 379 12.73 8.76 13.19
CA THR A 379 11.52 9.54 12.87
C THR A 379 11.25 9.57 11.37
N ALA A 380 12.28 9.83 10.56
CA ALA A 380 12.17 9.79 9.11
C ALA A 380 11.69 8.42 8.61
N TRP A 381 12.26 7.34 9.11
CA TRP A 381 11.85 5.99 8.72
C TRP A 381 10.39 5.68 9.09
N MET A 382 9.90 6.13 10.24
CA MET A 382 8.49 5.92 10.61
C MET A 382 7.54 6.72 9.72
N LEU A 383 7.89 7.95 9.37
CA LEU A 383 7.16 8.75 8.39
C LEU A 383 7.11 8.05 7.01
N MET A 384 8.25 7.55 6.53
CA MET A 384 8.32 6.79 5.28
C MET A 384 7.51 5.48 5.37
N SER A 385 7.55 4.78 6.51
CA SER A 385 6.78 3.54 6.72
C SER A 385 5.28 3.78 6.56
N LEU A 386 4.76 4.84 7.18
CA LEU A 386 3.35 5.24 7.06
C LEU A 386 3.01 5.74 5.65
N ALA A 387 3.89 6.52 5.02
CA ALA A 387 3.69 6.99 3.65
C ALA A 387 3.55 5.83 2.64
N PHE A 388 4.26 4.73 2.87
CA PHE A 388 4.24 3.54 2.03
C PHE A 388 3.04 2.65 2.34
N ALA A 389 2.82 2.35 3.62
CA ALA A 389 1.86 1.34 4.05
C ALA A 389 0.43 1.87 4.15
N ASP A 390 0.23 3.08 4.66
CA ASP A 390 -1.11 3.64 4.82
C ASP A 390 -1.52 4.38 3.54
N ILE A 391 -2.56 3.87 2.89
CA ILE A 391 -3.10 4.46 1.65
C ILE A 391 -3.58 5.89 1.86
N ASN A 392 -3.97 6.27 3.08
CA ASN A 392 -4.55 7.58 3.39
C ASN A 392 -3.50 8.69 3.53
N ILE A 393 -2.24 8.34 3.82
CA ILE A 393 -1.16 9.32 3.94
C ILE A 393 -0.82 9.87 2.55
N GLU A 394 -0.81 11.18 2.39
CA GLU A 394 -0.42 11.81 1.14
C GLU A 394 1.06 11.59 0.83
N GLY A 395 1.38 11.33 -0.43
CA GLY A 395 2.75 11.26 -0.92
C GLY A 395 2.84 11.43 -2.43
N THR A 396 4.01 11.72 -2.98
CA THR A 396 4.19 11.86 -4.44
C THR A 396 4.24 10.52 -5.17
N GLN A 397 4.30 9.40 -4.43
CA GLN A 397 4.43 8.05 -4.97
C GLN A 397 3.60 7.06 -4.15
N LYS A 398 2.97 6.08 -4.82
CA LYS A 398 2.27 4.97 -4.18
C LYS A 398 2.62 3.63 -4.84
N PHE A 399 3.02 2.67 -4.01
CA PHE A 399 3.38 1.31 -4.41
C PHE A 399 2.17 0.39 -4.29
N LEU A 400 1.77 -0.19 -5.42
CA LEU A 400 0.58 -1.02 -5.54
C LEU A 400 1.00 -2.43 -5.93
N ALA A 401 1.32 -3.25 -4.92
CA ALA A 401 1.59 -4.67 -5.11
C ALA A 401 0.42 -5.39 -5.79
N GLU A 402 0.70 -6.56 -6.33
CA GLU A 402 -0.33 -7.39 -6.95
C GLU A 402 -1.31 -7.91 -5.89
N ASP A 403 -2.61 -7.72 -6.12
CA ASP A 403 -3.65 -8.31 -5.27
C ASP A 403 -3.77 -9.81 -5.59
N PRO A 404 -3.76 -10.73 -4.60
CA PRO A 404 -4.01 -12.14 -4.83
C PRO A 404 -5.35 -12.45 -5.54
N ALA A 405 -6.34 -11.56 -5.40
CA ALA A 405 -7.64 -11.63 -6.07
C ALA A 405 -7.67 -10.87 -7.40
N SER A 406 -6.54 -10.34 -7.87
CA SER A 406 -6.42 -9.66 -9.15
C SER A 406 -6.75 -10.59 -10.31
N ASP A 407 -7.51 -10.05 -11.25
CA ASP A 407 -7.85 -10.67 -12.54
C ASP A 407 -7.05 -10.07 -13.71
N THR A 408 -5.95 -9.39 -13.38
CA THR A 408 -4.93 -8.97 -14.34
C THR A 408 -4.31 -10.22 -15.01
N PRO A 409 -4.02 -10.18 -16.32
CA PRO A 409 -3.33 -11.28 -17.01
C PRO A 409 -2.02 -11.66 -16.31
N ASP A 410 -1.72 -12.96 -16.21
CA ASP A 410 -0.60 -13.46 -15.40
C ASP A 410 0.76 -12.85 -15.78
N LEU A 411 1.02 -12.63 -17.07
CA LEU A 411 2.26 -11.99 -17.54
C LEU A 411 2.35 -10.49 -17.19
N ASN A 412 1.22 -9.85 -16.86
CA ASN A 412 1.14 -8.44 -16.50
C ASN A 412 1.10 -8.20 -14.98
N LYS A 413 1.13 -9.28 -14.18
CA LYS A 413 1.13 -9.19 -12.72
C LYS A 413 2.47 -8.69 -12.18
N GLY A 414 2.40 -8.03 -11.04
CA GLY A 414 3.56 -7.54 -10.29
C GLY A 414 3.40 -6.08 -9.90
N LEU A 415 4.35 -5.52 -9.16
CA LEU A 415 4.27 -4.17 -8.60
C LEU A 415 4.00 -3.05 -9.63
N VAL A 416 3.00 -2.20 -9.35
CA VAL A 416 2.73 -0.94 -10.06
C VAL A 416 3.14 0.22 -9.15
N THR A 417 3.69 1.28 -9.72
CA THR A 417 3.90 2.54 -8.99
C THR A 417 3.10 3.67 -9.62
N LEU A 418 2.28 4.34 -8.81
CA LEU A 418 1.68 5.62 -9.18
C LEU A 418 2.62 6.75 -8.75
N GLU A 419 2.89 7.71 -9.62
CA GLU A 419 3.77 8.86 -9.36
C GLU A 419 3.14 10.17 -9.85
N SER A 420 3.24 11.20 -9.03
CA SER A 420 2.89 12.58 -9.36
C SER A 420 4.08 13.50 -9.16
N THR A 421 4.09 14.62 -9.87
CA THR A 421 5.07 15.69 -9.65
C THR A 421 4.57 16.64 -8.57
N ALA A 422 5.42 16.95 -7.60
CA ALA A 422 5.13 17.97 -6.61
C ALA A 422 4.69 19.30 -7.30
N PRO A 423 3.69 20.02 -6.78
CA PRO A 423 3.10 19.88 -5.43
C PRO A 423 1.95 18.87 -5.34
N VAL A 424 1.64 18.15 -6.42
CA VAL A 424 0.54 17.17 -6.44
C VAL A 424 0.94 15.94 -5.63
N THR A 425 0.05 15.50 -4.73
CA THR A 425 0.21 14.29 -3.91
C THR A 425 -0.90 13.29 -4.19
N ILE A 426 -0.66 12.02 -3.85
CA ILE A 426 -1.52 10.87 -4.07
C ILE A 426 -1.89 10.26 -2.71
N ASN A 427 -3.16 9.98 -2.50
CA ASN A 427 -3.64 9.10 -1.44
C ASN A 427 -4.82 8.24 -1.92
N ALA A 428 -5.35 7.39 -1.04
CA ALA A 428 -6.39 6.40 -1.29
C ALA A 428 -6.09 5.48 -2.49
N ALA A 429 -4.80 5.22 -2.75
CA ALA A 429 -4.35 4.47 -3.92
C ALA A 429 -4.51 2.95 -3.72
N MET A 430 -5.28 2.30 -4.60
CA MET A 430 -5.52 0.85 -4.59
C MET A 430 -5.65 0.29 -6.01
N ARG A 431 -5.41 -1.02 -6.16
CA ARG A 431 -5.78 -1.75 -7.37
C ARG A 431 -7.24 -2.17 -7.35
N GLY A 432 -7.88 -2.12 -8.51
CA GLY A 432 -9.23 -2.62 -8.73
C GLY A 432 -9.26 -3.70 -9.81
N ASN A 433 -10.09 -4.73 -9.57
CA ASN A 433 -10.31 -5.83 -10.51
C ASN A 433 -11.06 -5.38 -11.76
N ILE A 434 -10.72 -5.95 -12.91
CA ILE A 434 -11.39 -5.77 -14.20
C ILE A 434 -12.86 -6.23 -14.11
N ALA A 435 -13.13 -7.32 -13.40
CA ALA A 435 -14.45 -7.94 -13.24
C ALA A 435 -15.43 -7.12 -12.38
N ARG A 436 -14.99 -5.98 -11.81
CA ARG A 436 -15.86 -5.07 -11.06
C ARG A 436 -16.91 -4.38 -11.96
N ALA A 437 -16.72 -4.40 -13.27
CA ALA A 437 -17.68 -3.92 -14.26
C ALA A 437 -17.68 -4.83 -15.51
N ALA A 438 -18.80 -4.80 -16.25
CA ALA A 438 -18.88 -5.50 -17.52
C ALA A 438 -17.87 -4.92 -18.53
N LYS A 439 -17.25 -5.79 -19.33
CA LYS A 439 -16.25 -5.41 -20.33
C LYS A 439 -16.62 -6.04 -21.67
N ALA A 440 -16.62 -5.24 -22.74
CA ALA A 440 -16.76 -5.78 -24.09
C ALA A 440 -15.55 -6.67 -24.44
N LYS A 441 -15.76 -7.70 -25.28
CA LYS A 441 -14.72 -8.66 -25.63
C LYS A 441 -13.47 -8.01 -26.24
N GLU A 442 -13.68 -6.93 -26.98
CA GLU A 442 -12.64 -6.17 -27.68
C GLU A 442 -11.86 -5.20 -26.78
N ILE A 443 -12.24 -5.06 -25.50
CA ILE A 443 -11.56 -4.19 -24.55
C ILE A 443 -10.51 -4.99 -23.78
N THR A 444 -9.28 -4.48 -23.77
CA THR A 444 -8.18 -5.01 -22.96
C THR A 444 -7.74 -3.96 -21.95
N LEU A 445 -7.62 -4.35 -20.68
CA LEU A 445 -7.10 -3.52 -19.59
C LEU A 445 -5.86 -4.22 -19.04
N PRO A 446 -4.66 -3.98 -19.63
CA PRO A 446 -3.48 -4.81 -19.39
C PRO A 446 -3.08 -4.94 -17.93
N VAL A 447 -3.28 -3.90 -17.13
CA VAL A 447 -2.80 -3.81 -15.73
C VAL A 447 -3.94 -3.58 -14.72
N GLY A 448 -5.17 -3.88 -15.14
CA GLY A 448 -6.36 -3.64 -14.32
C GLY A 448 -6.69 -2.17 -14.16
N SER A 449 -7.30 -1.83 -13.03
CA SER A 449 -7.74 -0.46 -12.71
C SER A 449 -7.12 0.03 -11.41
N PHE A 450 -7.16 1.34 -11.22
CA PHE A 450 -6.64 2.01 -10.04
C PHE A 450 -7.69 2.94 -9.49
N ASP A 451 -7.84 2.93 -8.18
CA ASP A 451 -8.59 3.94 -7.45
C ASP A 451 -7.56 4.82 -6.75
N PHE A 452 -7.67 6.14 -6.84
CA PHE A 452 -6.76 7.08 -6.20
C PHE A 452 -7.40 8.46 -6.04
N THR A 453 -6.78 9.29 -5.21
CA THR A 453 -7.06 10.72 -5.10
C THR A 453 -5.79 11.50 -5.31
N LEU A 454 -5.81 12.45 -6.25
CA LEU A 454 -4.77 13.47 -6.39
C LEU A 454 -5.18 14.70 -5.60
N ASN A 455 -4.26 15.28 -4.86
CA ASN A 455 -4.47 16.52 -4.11
C ASN A 455 -3.57 17.63 -4.65
N ASN A 456 -3.91 18.89 -4.34
CA ASN A 456 -3.20 20.08 -4.81
C ASN A 456 -3.13 20.22 -6.33
N VAL A 457 -4.17 19.78 -7.04
CA VAL A 457 -4.29 19.95 -8.50
C VAL A 457 -4.76 21.39 -8.79
N LYS A 458 -3.81 22.33 -8.72
CA LYS A 458 -4.05 23.78 -8.82
C LYS A 458 -3.56 24.36 -10.14
N LYS A 459 -4.18 25.46 -10.55
CA LYS A 459 -3.73 26.28 -11.68
C LYS A 459 -2.42 27.02 -11.35
N PRO A 460 -1.70 27.54 -12.37
CA PRO A 460 -0.48 28.32 -12.14
C PRO A 460 -0.66 29.56 -11.25
N ASP A 461 -1.87 30.12 -11.18
CA ASP A 461 -2.20 31.26 -10.32
C ASP A 461 -2.54 30.86 -8.86
N GLY A 462 -2.50 29.55 -8.55
CA GLY A 462 -2.79 29.00 -7.23
C GLY A 462 -4.27 28.70 -6.96
N SER A 463 -5.18 29.00 -7.90
CA SER A 463 -6.60 28.66 -7.78
C SER A 463 -6.87 27.19 -8.13
N ASN A 464 -8.02 26.65 -7.69
CA ASN A 464 -8.45 25.29 -8.02
C ASN A 464 -8.84 25.15 -9.51
N GLY A 465 -8.94 23.91 -9.98
CA GLY A 465 -9.24 23.54 -11.37
C GLY A 465 -7.99 23.42 -12.22
N GLY A 466 -6.88 22.99 -11.62
CA GLY A 466 -5.63 22.72 -12.33
C GLY A 466 -5.69 21.45 -13.17
N THR A 467 -4.64 21.23 -13.94
CA THR A 467 -4.41 19.99 -14.70
C THR A 467 -3.03 19.45 -14.33
N THR A 468 -2.93 18.14 -14.17
CA THR A 468 -1.68 17.43 -13.83
C THR A 468 -1.56 16.14 -14.64
N VAL A 469 -0.37 15.54 -14.62
CA VAL A 469 -0.11 14.22 -15.21
C VAL A 469 0.16 13.24 -14.09
N LEU A 470 -0.60 12.14 -14.05
CA LEU A 470 -0.28 10.97 -13.26
C LEU A 470 0.54 9.99 -14.11
N SER A 471 1.70 9.59 -13.60
CA SER A 471 2.53 8.55 -14.19
C SER A 471 2.28 7.22 -13.51
N ILE A 472 2.11 6.16 -14.30
CA ILE A 472 1.82 4.80 -13.86
C ILE A 472 2.93 3.90 -14.41
N LYS A 473 3.91 3.58 -13.57
CA LYS A 473 4.93 2.58 -13.91
C LYS A 473 4.33 1.18 -13.75
N VAL A 474 4.40 0.38 -14.80
CA VAL A 474 3.77 -0.93 -14.85
C VAL A 474 4.79 -2.07 -14.90
N PRO A 475 4.39 -3.32 -14.59
CA PRO A 475 5.27 -4.48 -14.69
C PRO A 475 5.82 -4.68 -16.10
N ASP A 476 7.05 -5.18 -16.20
CA ASP A 476 7.77 -5.36 -17.48
C ASP A 476 6.98 -6.16 -18.51
N GLY A 477 6.27 -7.19 -18.07
CA GLY A 477 5.48 -8.03 -18.98
C GLY A 477 4.35 -7.27 -19.67
N ALA A 478 3.84 -6.18 -19.09
CA ALA A 478 2.86 -5.32 -19.75
C ALA A 478 3.44 -4.57 -20.96
N PHE A 479 4.76 -4.39 -21.04
CA PHE A 479 5.46 -3.82 -22.19
C PHE A 479 6.28 -4.88 -22.96
N ASP A 480 6.07 -6.18 -22.73
CA ASP A 480 6.68 -7.23 -23.54
C ASP A 480 5.95 -7.34 -24.88
N LYS A 481 6.69 -7.16 -25.98
CA LYS A 481 6.16 -7.34 -27.35
C LYS A 481 5.65 -8.76 -27.64
N ASN A 482 6.10 -9.76 -26.88
CA ASN A 482 5.65 -11.14 -27.02
C ASN A 482 4.38 -11.42 -26.20
N ASN A 483 3.89 -10.45 -25.44
CA ASN A 483 2.71 -10.58 -24.60
C ASN A 483 1.47 -10.02 -25.32
N PRO A 484 0.54 -10.88 -25.77
CA PRO A 484 -0.66 -10.43 -26.48
C PRO A 484 -1.61 -9.60 -25.60
N ASP A 485 -1.53 -9.74 -24.27
CA ASP A 485 -2.35 -9.01 -23.31
C ASP A 485 -1.68 -7.70 -22.81
N GLY A 486 -0.48 -7.39 -23.31
CA GLY A 486 0.27 -6.16 -22.98
C GLY A 486 -0.12 -4.93 -23.81
N PHE A 487 0.63 -3.84 -23.64
CA PHE A 487 0.46 -2.57 -24.36
C PHE A 487 1.05 -2.58 -25.78
N LEU A 488 2.04 -3.43 -26.05
CA LEU A 488 2.73 -3.47 -27.34
C LEU A 488 2.19 -4.55 -28.27
N ASP A 489 2.28 -4.31 -29.57
CA ASP A 489 2.13 -5.32 -30.60
C ASP A 489 3.41 -6.16 -30.78
N ASN A 490 3.36 -7.17 -31.64
CA ASN A 490 4.49 -8.09 -31.88
C ASN A 490 5.74 -7.40 -32.48
N ASN A 491 5.61 -6.17 -32.99
CA ASN A 491 6.72 -5.38 -33.51
C ASN A 491 7.33 -4.47 -32.43
N GLY A 492 6.78 -4.48 -31.21
CA GLY A 492 7.19 -3.57 -30.13
C GLY A 492 6.61 -2.16 -30.27
N VAL A 493 5.56 -1.99 -31.09
CA VAL A 493 4.86 -0.71 -31.27
C VAL A 493 3.62 -0.69 -30.37
N LEU A 494 3.32 0.46 -29.76
CA LEU A 494 2.10 0.63 -28.97
C LEU A 494 0.85 0.27 -29.79
N LYS A 495 -0.03 -0.56 -29.21
CA LYS A 495 -1.32 -0.91 -29.84
C LYS A 495 -2.16 0.35 -30.09
N LYS A 496 -3.02 0.31 -31.11
CA LYS A 496 -3.94 1.43 -31.42
C LYS A 496 -5.10 1.45 -30.44
N GLY A 497 -5.66 2.63 -30.19
CA GLY A 497 -6.86 2.80 -29.37
C GLY A 497 -6.59 2.93 -27.87
N LEU A 498 -5.37 3.34 -27.47
CA LEU A 498 -5.07 3.61 -26.06
C LEU A 498 -6.02 4.68 -25.52
N LYS A 499 -6.75 4.36 -24.46
CA LYS A 499 -7.72 5.23 -23.79
C LYS A 499 -7.65 5.04 -22.28
N TRP A 500 -8.10 6.07 -21.55
CA TRP A 500 -8.44 5.93 -20.12
C TRP A 500 -9.87 5.41 -20.00
N PHE A 501 -10.05 4.26 -19.36
CA PHE A 501 -11.35 3.61 -19.20
C PHE A 501 -11.97 3.96 -17.85
N LYS A 502 -13.27 4.25 -17.87
CA LYS A 502 -14.10 4.54 -16.69
C LYS A 502 -15.27 3.58 -16.62
N ILE A 503 -15.82 3.40 -15.42
CA ILE A 503 -17.03 2.59 -15.23
C ILE A 503 -18.25 3.49 -15.38
N GLU A 504 -19.07 3.22 -16.40
CA GLU A 504 -20.31 3.96 -16.69
C GLU A 504 -21.44 2.95 -16.94
N GLY A 505 -22.57 3.13 -16.25
CA GLY A 505 -23.69 2.18 -16.36
C GLY A 505 -23.32 0.73 -16.00
N GLY A 506 -22.29 0.53 -15.16
CA GLY A 506 -21.79 -0.79 -14.77
C GLY A 506 -20.89 -1.47 -15.82
N SER A 507 -20.43 -0.74 -16.84
CA SER A 507 -19.51 -1.24 -17.88
C SER A 507 -18.27 -0.37 -18.02
N TRP A 508 -17.16 -0.96 -18.46
CA TRP A 508 -15.95 -0.23 -18.84
C TRP A 508 -16.12 0.48 -20.17
N ASN A 509 -15.92 1.80 -20.17
CA ASN A 509 -16.06 2.65 -21.34
C ASN A 509 -14.80 3.52 -21.49
N GLY A 510 -14.18 3.45 -22.67
CA GLY A 510 -12.98 4.21 -23.01
C GLY A 510 -13.32 5.68 -23.27
N GLN A 511 -12.63 6.59 -22.59
CA GLN A 511 -12.88 8.02 -22.67
C GLN A 511 -12.05 8.65 -23.80
N ALA A 512 -12.73 9.27 -24.76
CA ALA A 512 -12.07 9.87 -25.92
C ALA A 512 -11.37 11.21 -25.62
N ASN A 513 -11.78 11.90 -24.54
CA ASN A 513 -11.32 13.25 -24.23
C ASN A 513 -10.28 13.29 -23.10
N ILE A 514 -9.92 12.14 -22.52
CA ILE A 514 -8.88 12.05 -21.50
C ILE A 514 -7.57 11.72 -22.21
N LEU A 515 -6.60 12.62 -22.11
CA LEU A 515 -5.30 12.44 -22.73
C LEU A 515 -4.51 11.36 -21.98
N ILE A 516 -4.11 10.33 -22.71
CA ILE A 516 -3.31 9.22 -22.21
C ILE A 516 -2.19 8.88 -23.20
N GLU A 517 -1.01 8.61 -22.68
CA GLU A 517 0.19 8.37 -23.46
C GLU A 517 0.98 7.19 -22.87
N ALA A 518 1.78 6.51 -23.69
CA ALA A 518 2.71 5.50 -23.23
C ALA A 518 4.14 5.90 -23.54
N ASP A 519 4.97 5.95 -22.51
CA ASP A 519 6.41 6.16 -22.57
C ASP A 519 7.06 4.77 -22.56
N ILE A 520 7.30 4.23 -23.76
CA ILE A 520 7.81 2.86 -23.94
C ILE A 520 9.19 2.67 -23.30
N PRO A 521 10.19 3.56 -23.49
CA PRO A 521 11.51 3.39 -22.88
C PRO A 521 11.47 3.27 -21.35
N THR A 522 10.58 4.02 -20.70
CA THR A 522 10.44 4.01 -19.23
C THR A 522 9.30 3.13 -18.73
N LYS A 523 8.64 2.38 -19.63
CA LYS A 523 7.51 1.46 -19.32
C LYS A 523 6.43 2.13 -18.48
N THR A 524 6.10 3.38 -18.84
CA THR A 524 5.23 4.24 -18.04
C THR A 524 4.02 4.65 -18.86
N ILE A 525 2.82 4.56 -18.27
CA ILE A 525 1.61 5.18 -18.82
C ILE A 525 1.43 6.54 -18.15
N LYS A 526 1.15 7.58 -18.94
CA LYS A 526 0.90 8.94 -18.46
C LYS A 526 -0.55 9.30 -18.76
N VAL A 527 -1.31 9.70 -17.76
CA VAL A 527 -2.69 10.17 -17.92
C VAL A 527 -2.80 11.61 -17.42
N THR A 528 -3.40 12.47 -18.24
CA THR A 528 -3.64 13.88 -17.89
C THR A 528 -5.00 14.02 -17.23
N LEU A 529 -5.02 14.63 -16.05
CA LEU A 529 -6.19 14.71 -15.17
C LEU A 529 -6.38 16.15 -14.67
N THR A 530 -7.62 16.59 -14.59
CA THR A 530 -8.07 17.96 -14.32
C THR A 530 -9.09 17.93 -13.20
N ASP A 531 -8.89 18.80 -12.21
CA ASP A 531 -9.81 19.02 -11.09
C ASP A 531 -11.15 19.59 -11.59
N GLY A 532 -12.25 18.87 -11.35
CA GLY A 532 -13.56 19.10 -11.95
C GLY A 532 -13.69 18.70 -13.44
N GLY A 533 -12.71 17.99 -14.00
CA GLY A 533 -12.74 17.43 -15.36
C GLY A 533 -13.48 16.08 -15.44
N PRO A 534 -13.84 15.58 -16.64
CA PRO A 534 -14.67 14.37 -16.79
C PRO A 534 -14.13 13.09 -16.12
N GLU A 535 -12.81 13.01 -15.92
CA GLU A 535 -12.06 12.03 -15.16
C GLU A 535 -12.37 12.04 -13.66
N ASP A 536 -12.60 13.23 -13.10
CA ASP A 536 -12.83 13.48 -11.69
C ASP A 536 -14.26 13.06 -11.34
N ARG A 537 -14.39 11.88 -10.75
CA ARG A 537 -15.66 11.21 -10.48
C ARG A 537 -15.67 10.73 -9.04
N LEU A 538 -16.63 11.23 -8.28
CA LEU A 538 -16.84 10.80 -6.91
C LEU A 538 -17.27 9.32 -6.87
N PRO A 539 -17.11 8.62 -5.74
CA PRO A 539 -17.49 7.19 -5.61
C PRO A 539 -18.96 6.89 -5.93
N ASP A 540 -19.85 7.88 -5.84
CA ASP A 540 -21.26 7.75 -6.20
C ASP A 540 -21.53 7.91 -7.71
N GLY A 541 -20.48 8.16 -8.51
CA GLY A 541 -20.53 8.37 -9.94
C GLY A 541 -20.84 9.80 -10.37
N SER A 542 -21.02 10.73 -9.44
CA SER A 542 -21.20 12.15 -9.77
C SER A 542 -19.88 12.82 -10.19
N GLN A 543 -19.98 13.92 -10.92
CA GLN A 543 -18.84 14.74 -11.33
C GLN A 543 -18.20 15.38 -10.09
N GLY A 544 -16.88 15.29 -9.96
CA GLY A 544 -16.13 15.92 -8.89
C GLY A 544 -16.21 17.46 -8.97
N PRO A 545 -16.22 18.15 -7.82
CA PRO A 545 -16.22 19.60 -7.76
C PRO A 545 -14.82 20.17 -8.07
N VAL A 546 -14.75 21.46 -8.41
CA VAL A 546 -13.47 22.17 -8.55
C VAL A 546 -12.94 22.55 -7.16
N ASP A 547 -12.21 21.64 -6.51
CA ASP A 547 -11.80 21.77 -5.10
C ASP A 547 -10.30 21.54 -4.84
N GLY A 548 -9.51 21.38 -5.90
CA GLY A 548 -8.07 21.11 -5.87
C GLY A 548 -7.75 19.62 -5.79
N LYS A 549 -8.75 18.74 -5.98
CA LYS A 549 -8.57 17.29 -5.96
C LYS A 549 -9.08 16.64 -7.24
N VAL A 550 -8.56 15.46 -7.52
CA VAL A 550 -9.12 14.56 -8.54
C VAL A 550 -9.33 13.21 -7.89
N VAL A 551 -10.57 12.77 -7.78
CA VAL A 551 -10.92 11.41 -7.34
C VAL A 551 -11.20 10.60 -8.60
N ASP A 552 -10.33 9.63 -8.90
CA ASP A 552 -10.46 8.85 -10.13
C ASP A 552 -10.29 7.35 -9.87
N PRO A 553 -11.38 6.57 -10.07
CA PRO A 553 -11.28 5.17 -10.42
C PRO A 553 -11.18 5.02 -11.95
N GLY A 554 -10.06 4.48 -12.44
CA GLY A 554 -9.80 4.42 -13.88
C GLY A 554 -8.78 3.35 -14.28
N ALA A 555 -8.73 3.04 -15.58
CA ALA A 555 -7.87 1.97 -16.10
C ALA A 555 -7.24 2.35 -17.45
N PRO A 556 -5.93 2.17 -17.65
CA PRO A 556 -5.35 2.27 -18.98
C PRO A 556 -5.69 1.02 -19.80
N GLY A 557 -6.12 1.20 -21.05
CA GLY A 557 -6.50 0.08 -21.90
C GLY A 557 -6.70 0.42 -23.37
N PHE A 558 -7.19 -0.55 -24.12
CA PHE A 558 -7.49 -0.43 -25.55
C PHE A 558 -8.89 -0.91 -25.86
N ASP A 559 -9.54 -0.26 -26.83
CA ASP A 559 -10.60 -0.87 -27.61
C ASP A 559 -10.10 -1.22 -29.01
N SER A 560 -10.66 -2.27 -29.63
CA SER A 560 -10.38 -2.58 -31.04
C SER A 560 -10.72 -1.35 -31.88
N GLY A 561 -9.70 -0.61 -32.34
CA GLY A 561 -9.84 0.68 -33.02
C GLY A 561 -10.55 0.68 -34.39
N GLU A 562 -11.52 -0.19 -34.61
CA GLU A 562 -12.46 -0.12 -35.74
C GLU A 562 -13.67 0.70 -35.32
N ALA A 563 -13.79 1.90 -35.90
CA ALA A 563 -15.00 2.68 -35.85
C ALA A 563 -16.18 1.81 -36.29
N ALA A 564 -17.16 1.62 -35.39
CA ALA A 564 -18.42 0.98 -35.74
C ALA A 564 -19.19 1.86 -36.73
N ALA A 565 -18.92 1.65 -38.02
CA ALA A 565 -19.81 2.03 -39.09
C ALA A 565 -21.07 1.16 -39.01
N THR A 566 -22.20 1.81 -38.76
CA THR A 566 -23.57 1.47 -39.17
C THR A 566 -23.88 0.01 -39.52
N SER A 567 -24.68 -0.64 -38.66
CA SER A 567 -25.72 -1.59 -39.09
C SER A 567 -26.82 -1.64 -38.02
N THR A 568 -27.88 -0.88 -38.18
CA THR A 568 -29.20 -1.35 -38.63
C THR A 568 -29.84 -2.39 -37.70
N THR A 569 -30.88 -1.92 -37.04
CA THR A 569 -32.02 -2.63 -36.44
C THR A 569 -32.18 -4.08 -36.89
N SER A 570 -32.05 -5.02 -35.94
CA SER A 570 -32.77 -6.29 -36.00
C SER A 570 -33.27 -6.65 -34.61
N THR A 571 -34.56 -6.40 -34.41
CA THR A 571 -35.39 -6.88 -33.32
C THR A 571 -35.40 -8.41 -33.33
N THR A 572 -34.85 -9.03 -32.28
CA THR A 572 -35.31 -10.35 -31.82
C THR A 572 -35.10 -10.45 -30.32
N SER A 573 -36.20 -10.28 -29.60
CA SER A 573 -36.38 -10.68 -28.22
C SER A 573 -36.11 -12.18 -28.08
N ALA A 574 -35.10 -12.55 -27.30
CA ALA A 574 -34.94 -13.89 -26.77
C ALA A 574 -34.45 -13.78 -25.32
N ASP A 575 -35.42 -13.97 -24.44
CA ASP A 575 -35.36 -14.13 -22.99
C ASP A 575 -34.22 -15.11 -22.62
N ASN A 576 -33.21 -14.64 -21.89
CA ASN A 576 -32.24 -15.53 -21.24
C ASN A 576 -32.06 -15.09 -19.78
N LYS A 577 -33.07 -15.45 -18.98
CA LYS A 577 -32.99 -15.55 -17.53
C LYS A 577 -31.96 -16.61 -17.19
N ASN A 578 -30.72 -16.20 -16.96
CA ASN A 578 -29.74 -16.84 -16.07
C ASN A 578 -28.49 -15.95 -15.96
N ALA A 579 -28.68 -14.71 -15.51
CA ALA A 579 -27.60 -13.98 -14.85
C ALA A 579 -27.46 -14.57 -13.44
N PHE A 580 -26.35 -15.25 -13.16
CA PHE A 580 -26.02 -15.62 -11.79
C PHE A 580 -25.74 -14.32 -11.02
N PRO A 581 -26.57 -13.95 -10.03
CA PRO A 581 -26.41 -12.68 -9.33
C PRO A 581 -25.19 -12.75 -8.41
N GLN A 582 -24.34 -11.73 -8.46
CA GLN A 582 -23.47 -11.38 -7.35
C GLN A 582 -24.28 -11.42 -6.05
N ALA A 583 -23.74 -12.15 -5.08
CA ALA A 583 -24.43 -12.62 -3.90
C ALA A 583 -24.90 -11.42 -3.05
N SER A 584 -26.17 -11.04 -3.16
CA SER A 584 -26.78 -9.91 -2.44
C SER A 584 -27.74 -10.40 -1.36
N CYS A 585 -27.89 -9.66 -0.25
CA CYS A 585 -28.88 -9.95 0.77
C CYS A 585 -30.29 -9.62 0.24
N PHE A 586 -30.92 -10.57 -0.47
CA PHE A 586 -32.16 -10.37 -1.21
C PHE A 586 -33.33 -9.84 -0.36
N ILE A 587 -33.56 -10.38 0.83
CA ILE A 587 -34.66 -9.95 1.72
C ILE A 587 -34.40 -8.55 2.30
N ALA A 588 -33.15 -8.25 2.66
CA ALA A 588 -32.78 -6.94 3.19
C ALA A 588 -32.89 -5.87 2.10
N THR A 589 -32.40 -6.16 0.89
CA THR A 589 -32.54 -5.28 -0.28
C THR A 589 -34.01 -5.03 -0.62
N ALA A 590 -34.86 -6.06 -0.58
CA ALA A 590 -36.29 -5.92 -0.81
C ALA A 590 -37.00 -5.06 0.26
N ALA A 591 -36.54 -5.12 1.51
CA ALA A 591 -37.10 -4.36 2.62
C ALA A 591 -36.62 -2.90 2.66
N PHE A 592 -35.33 -2.64 2.45
CA PHE A 592 -34.73 -1.31 2.54
C PHE A 592 -34.69 -0.56 1.19
N GLY A 593 -35.07 -1.21 0.09
CA GLY A 593 -35.29 -0.57 -1.21
C GLY A 593 -34.02 -0.33 -2.03
N SER A 594 -32.84 -0.53 -1.46
CA SER A 594 -31.54 -0.44 -2.14
C SER A 594 -30.55 -1.45 -1.57
N ALA A 595 -29.72 -2.04 -2.43
CA ALA A 595 -28.60 -2.90 -2.02
C ALA A 595 -27.49 -2.10 -1.31
N MET A 596 -27.46 -0.78 -1.53
CA MET A 596 -26.52 0.17 -0.92
C MET A 596 -27.08 0.85 0.34
N ALA A 597 -28.26 0.46 0.82
CA ALA A 597 -28.75 1.00 2.08
C ALA A 597 -27.77 0.64 3.22
N PRO A 598 -27.41 1.57 4.14
CA PRO A 598 -26.38 1.33 5.16
C PRO A 598 -26.60 0.06 5.97
N ASP A 599 -27.86 -0.25 6.30
CA ASP A 599 -28.22 -1.47 7.03
C ASP A 599 -28.07 -2.75 6.19
N VAL A 600 -28.23 -2.66 4.86
CA VAL A 600 -28.04 -3.77 3.92
C VAL A 600 -26.56 -4.03 3.67
N VAL A 601 -25.75 -2.97 3.57
CA VAL A 601 -24.28 -3.06 3.49
C VAL A 601 -23.71 -3.68 4.77
N LEU A 602 -24.19 -3.26 5.94
CA LEU A 602 -23.78 -3.84 7.22
C LEU A 602 -24.10 -5.34 7.31
N LEU A 603 -25.28 -5.76 6.84
CA LEU A 603 -25.65 -7.19 6.82
C LEU A 603 -24.82 -7.99 5.79
N GLN A 604 -24.40 -7.38 4.68
CA GLN A 604 -23.47 -7.99 3.72
C GLN A 604 -22.08 -8.17 4.34
N GLN A 605 -21.54 -7.13 4.99
CA GLN A 605 -20.27 -7.22 5.71
C GLN A 605 -20.32 -8.29 6.81
N PHE A 606 -21.43 -8.37 7.56
CA PHE A 606 -21.62 -9.42 8.56
C PHE A 606 -21.58 -10.83 7.95
N ARG A 607 -22.23 -11.02 6.79
CA ARG A 607 -22.19 -12.29 6.05
C ARG A 607 -20.76 -12.63 5.62
N ASP A 608 -20.06 -11.68 5.02
CA ASP A 608 -18.78 -11.92 4.37
C ASP A 608 -17.67 -12.17 5.39
N HIS A 609 -17.65 -11.40 6.48
CA HIS A 609 -16.59 -11.47 7.47
C HIS A 609 -16.85 -12.53 8.56
N TRP A 610 -18.11 -12.97 8.76
CA TRP A 610 -18.46 -13.85 9.89
C TRP A 610 -19.21 -15.13 9.51
N LEU A 611 -20.09 -15.11 8.51
CA LEU A 611 -20.84 -16.31 8.09
C LEU A 611 -20.05 -17.15 7.06
N LEU A 612 -19.34 -16.53 6.12
CA LEU A 612 -18.63 -17.29 5.08
C LEU A 612 -17.31 -17.91 5.54
N THR A 613 -16.77 -17.47 6.67
CA THR A 613 -15.49 -17.94 7.22
C THR A 613 -15.55 -19.36 7.80
N ASN A 614 -16.74 -19.91 8.06
CA ASN A 614 -16.90 -21.23 8.70
C ASN A 614 -17.97 -22.10 8.00
N ALA A 615 -17.83 -23.42 8.12
CA ALA A 615 -18.68 -24.39 7.41
C ALA A 615 -20.18 -24.28 7.73
N PRO A 616 -20.61 -24.08 9.00
CA PRO A 616 -22.03 -23.87 9.33
C PRO A 616 -22.60 -22.58 8.72
N GLY A 617 -21.82 -21.49 8.75
CA GLY A 617 -22.24 -20.22 8.16
C GLY A 617 -22.33 -20.27 6.64
N ARG A 618 -21.40 -20.98 5.95
CA ARG A 618 -21.51 -21.26 4.50
C ARG A 618 -22.77 -22.07 4.17
N ALA A 619 -23.10 -23.09 4.95
CA ALA A 619 -24.32 -23.88 4.75
C ALA A 619 -25.59 -23.02 4.95
N PHE A 620 -25.60 -22.12 5.93
CA PHE A 620 -26.68 -21.19 6.17
C PHE A 620 -26.87 -20.19 5.01
N VAL A 621 -25.78 -19.58 4.54
CA VAL A 621 -25.81 -18.62 3.42
C VAL A 621 -26.30 -19.32 2.13
N ASN A 622 -25.85 -20.55 1.87
CA ASN A 622 -26.32 -21.33 0.73
C ASN A 622 -27.83 -21.64 0.81
N PHE A 623 -28.34 -21.99 1.99
CA PHE A 623 -29.79 -22.17 2.19
C PHE A 623 -30.55 -20.86 1.98
N TYR A 624 -30.04 -19.76 2.52
CA TYR A 624 -30.62 -18.43 2.35
C TYR A 624 -30.73 -18.05 0.87
N TYR A 625 -29.69 -18.23 0.05
CA TYR A 625 -29.75 -17.91 -1.38
C TYR A 625 -30.67 -18.81 -2.18
N ARG A 626 -30.88 -20.04 -1.74
CA ARG A 626 -31.81 -20.96 -2.41
C ARG A 626 -33.28 -20.58 -2.19
N VAL A 627 -33.62 -20.02 -1.03
CA VAL A 627 -35.03 -19.83 -0.62
C VAL A 627 -35.46 -18.36 -0.66
N SER A 628 -34.53 -17.41 -0.43
CA SER A 628 -34.85 -15.99 -0.29
C SER A 628 -35.28 -15.26 -1.57
N PRO A 629 -34.81 -15.57 -2.81
CA PRO A 629 -35.18 -14.80 -4.00
C PRO A 629 -36.70 -14.70 -4.29
N PRO A 630 -37.49 -15.79 -4.29
CA PRO A 630 -38.93 -15.68 -4.52
C PRO A 630 -39.66 -14.97 -3.37
N MET A 631 -39.15 -15.05 -2.14
CA MET A 631 -39.71 -14.33 -0.99
C MET A 631 -39.41 -12.82 -1.07
N ALA A 632 -38.19 -12.46 -1.47
CA ALA A 632 -37.76 -11.08 -1.64
C ALA A 632 -38.56 -10.35 -2.74
N ALA A 633 -38.80 -11.03 -3.88
CA ALA A 633 -39.64 -10.49 -4.95
C ALA A 633 -41.08 -10.19 -4.47
N TYR A 634 -41.64 -11.06 -3.61
CA TYR A 634 -42.97 -10.85 -3.05
C TYR A 634 -43.01 -9.70 -2.01
N ILE A 635 -41.98 -9.59 -1.17
CA ILE A 635 -41.85 -8.51 -0.16
C ILE A 635 -41.69 -7.14 -0.86
N ALA A 636 -40.91 -7.07 -1.94
CA ALA A 636 -40.66 -5.82 -2.68
C ALA A 636 -41.93 -5.16 -3.24
N GLY A 637 -42.97 -5.95 -3.52
CA GLY A 637 -44.26 -5.45 -4.02
C GLY A 637 -45.27 -5.01 -2.95
N HIS A 638 -44.96 -5.14 -1.64
CA HIS A 638 -45.92 -4.89 -0.56
C HIS A 638 -45.32 -4.07 0.59
N GLU A 639 -45.70 -2.79 0.73
CA GLU A 639 -45.11 -1.87 1.72
C GLU A 639 -45.34 -2.31 3.19
N GLY A 640 -46.48 -2.94 3.49
CA GLY A 640 -46.74 -3.51 4.81
C GLY A 640 -45.77 -4.65 5.18
N LEU A 641 -45.36 -5.47 4.21
CA LEU A 641 -44.39 -6.55 4.43
C LEU A 641 -42.96 -6.03 4.50
N ARG A 642 -42.64 -4.94 3.77
CA ARG A 642 -41.36 -4.24 3.92
C ARG A 642 -41.20 -3.69 5.33
N THR A 643 -42.22 -3.01 5.85
CA THR A 643 -42.21 -2.47 7.21
C THR A 643 -42.05 -3.58 8.25
N ALA A 644 -42.80 -4.68 8.13
CA ALA A 644 -42.65 -5.83 9.02
C ALA A 644 -41.24 -6.46 8.96
N THR A 645 -40.65 -6.53 7.76
CA THR A 645 -39.30 -7.08 7.56
C THR A 645 -38.22 -6.16 8.14
N ARG A 646 -38.36 -4.83 7.99
CA ARG A 646 -37.47 -3.84 8.63
C ARG A 646 -37.49 -4.02 10.15
N VAL A 647 -38.68 -4.07 10.76
CA VAL A 647 -38.86 -4.28 12.21
C VAL A 647 -38.24 -5.60 12.68
N ALA A 648 -38.38 -6.69 11.90
CA ALA A 648 -37.79 -7.97 12.25
C ALA A 648 -36.25 -7.99 12.15
N LEU A 649 -35.67 -7.21 11.24
CA LEU A 649 -34.21 -7.10 11.06
C LEU A 649 -33.56 -6.08 12.02
N THR A 650 -34.32 -5.10 12.53
CA THR A 650 -33.83 -4.07 13.46
C THR A 650 -33.05 -4.60 14.67
N PRO A 651 -33.51 -5.62 15.43
CA PRO A 651 -32.75 -6.10 16.59
C PRO A 651 -31.42 -6.75 16.21
N MET A 652 -31.34 -7.41 15.05
CA MET A 652 -30.09 -7.97 14.54
C MET A 652 -29.12 -6.87 14.12
N ILE A 653 -29.61 -5.87 13.38
CA ILE A 653 -28.83 -4.69 12.96
C ILE A 653 -28.30 -3.95 14.19
N PHE A 654 -29.14 -3.74 15.20
CA PHE A 654 -28.76 -3.08 16.45
C PHE A 654 -27.68 -3.87 17.21
N GLY A 655 -27.78 -5.20 17.26
CA GLY A 655 -26.76 -6.04 17.90
C GLY A 655 -25.41 -6.05 17.18
N ILE A 656 -25.42 -5.94 15.85
CA ILE A 656 -24.19 -5.78 15.07
C ILE A 656 -23.57 -4.38 15.30
N LYS A 657 -24.39 -3.32 15.37
CA LYS A 657 -23.92 -1.93 15.61
C LYS A 657 -23.45 -1.69 17.05
N HIS A 658 -24.03 -2.37 18.04
CA HIS A 658 -23.79 -2.11 19.47
C HIS A 658 -23.58 -3.40 20.28
N PRO A 659 -22.50 -4.16 20.03
CA PRO A 659 -22.27 -5.46 20.65
C PRO A 659 -22.25 -5.40 22.19
N LEU A 660 -21.59 -4.38 22.77
CA LEU A 660 -21.54 -4.17 24.22
C LEU A 660 -22.92 -3.87 24.84
N ALA A 661 -23.74 -3.04 24.19
CA ALA A 661 -25.08 -2.72 24.68
C ALA A 661 -25.99 -3.95 24.68
N THR A 662 -25.84 -4.83 23.67
CA THR A 662 -26.60 -6.08 23.63
C THR A 662 -26.17 -7.10 24.69
N VAL A 663 -24.87 -7.18 25.01
CA VAL A 663 -24.36 -8.03 26.10
C VAL A 663 -24.90 -7.55 27.45
N VAL A 664 -24.86 -6.24 27.70
CA VAL A 664 -25.39 -5.62 28.93
C VAL A 664 -26.90 -5.84 29.05
N MET A 665 -27.66 -5.67 27.95
CA MET A 665 -29.10 -5.91 27.92
C MET A 665 -29.45 -7.39 28.20
N MET A 666 -28.72 -8.32 27.60
CA MET A 666 -28.91 -9.77 27.86
C MET A 666 -28.56 -10.13 29.29
N PHE A 667 -27.50 -9.55 29.86
CA PHE A 667 -27.15 -9.71 31.26
C PHE A 667 -28.30 -9.28 32.19
N PHE A 668 -28.90 -8.11 31.96
CA PHE A 668 -30.05 -7.65 32.74
C PHE A 668 -31.32 -8.49 32.51
N LEU A 669 -31.56 -9.00 31.30
CA LEU A 669 -32.67 -9.90 31.01
C LEU A 669 -32.52 -11.26 31.70
N ILE A 670 -31.29 -11.79 31.78
CA ILE A 670 -30.98 -13.02 32.51
C ILE A 670 -31.18 -12.81 34.02
N LEU A 671 -30.73 -11.67 34.56
CA LEU A 671 -30.97 -11.32 35.97
C LEU A 671 -32.47 -11.17 36.28
N ALA A 672 -33.24 -10.53 35.39
CA ALA A 672 -34.68 -10.39 35.52
C ALA A 672 -35.40 -11.75 35.44
N ALA A 673 -35.01 -12.62 34.51
CA ALA A 673 -35.54 -13.97 34.38
C ALA A 673 -35.21 -14.84 35.62
N ALA A 674 -33.98 -14.74 36.13
CA ALA A 674 -33.57 -15.41 37.37
C ALA A 674 -34.36 -14.90 38.59
N ALA A 675 -34.63 -13.59 38.67
CA ALA A 675 -35.45 -12.99 39.72
C ALA A 675 -36.92 -13.46 39.66
N VAL A 676 -37.51 -13.52 38.47
CA VAL A 676 -38.88 -14.04 38.25
C VAL A 676 -38.97 -15.54 38.55
N TYR A 677 -37.97 -16.33 38.15
CA TYR A 677 -37.91 -17.75 38.45
C TYR A 677 -37.80 -18.02 39.96
N ARG A 678 -37.00 -17.23 40.69
CA ARG A 678 -36.92 -17.30 42.17
C ARG A 678 -38.24 -16.92 42.84
N ARG A 679 -38.95 -15.91 42.34
CA ARG A 679 -40.29 -15.50 42.86
C ARG A 679 -41.43 -16.45 42.53
N ARG A 680 -41.26 -17.39 41.60
CA ARG A 680 -42.24 -18.45 41.30
C ARG A 680 -42.01 -19.72 42.12
N LYS A 681 -40.86 -19.82 42.80
CA LYS A 681 -40.43 -20.99 43.58
C LYS A 681 -40.48 -20.74 45.10
N ALA A 682 -40.51 -19.48 45.52
CA ALA A 682 -41.03 -19.03 46.81
C ALA A 682 -42.53 -18.80 46.67
#